data_AF-F4PC95-F1
#
_entry.id   AF-F4PC95-F1
#
_cell.length_a   1.000
_cell.length_b   1.000
_cell.length_c   1.000
_cell.angle_alpha   90.00
_cell.angle_beta   90.00
_cell.angle_gamma   90.00
#
_symmetry.space_group_name_H-M   'P 1'
#
loop_
_entity.id
_entity.type
_entity.pdbx_description
1 polymer ?
#
loop_
_entity_poly.entity_id
_entity_poly.type
_entity_poly.pdbx_seq_one_letter_code
_entity_poly.pdbx_strand_id
1 'polypeptide(L)'
;MENRQFYIQYLHNQPVGLRTHILNTNTFVWVQTLFTVADLVVAIVVEPTRRLSGIPEDYGPLTIHYVVDGPVIAGNTLLTSIQEPVGSYDQPLVIKAKSNFVRSKSDQEFVDANNLALQTPNDAFKYLIYHLEKIVNVSRFPNNAVFHDNCLEHRLNRRSTSYAIDDVDNVKLFLAVSGAGKTRMLLELLYSNFGYYFTSKSSQKDFGSKDMYQCRMYCDSKPKLAELTQHAIQLLCFVRVSVCNYLISKGFKEPWQILLAQLHPIAFFGLDLFERLFTILVKDPGISPTAIINPFPFTAIDEIQDLAEGLCLHCLPGSKTPRPFFSPFVYHSKMMGIFPHFLLSGTGIDFESIKELMESSVMKSGQVTDYVVISDFHPLTKLEVEQYARQFLQDHQVNQLDAIVSRISDFELCHGRPRFVSYILDAYMKSNDIDTAISKFITGISNINGQIFPLRFLKNDLDGGIRSFDRVIDGDTLSRIIRDAFLDAIWEGKMQLKVADNDGANAIRYGLGFGQTVDGTISSIEIQELAVIECLRYFFPFAPIVKSLYQRIGSSFNPQMVGYLMEYLVAFALVANHSGSDAANSIKASRDSASDYLQCDDSSQVCFPDHMCGPDIIYKCANTKTVYIVQIKFVKKMSKQEAANAYNTTDPERFYCKRNGDGVSKKLEVLKGFEEKRTYLLSTLSKLHESGYSLQQTLVIHTAEKNPVDVQGMRIINSQNSPEFFDKIGNGVWDFLNLIRNNLQ
;
A
#
# COMPACT_ATOMS: atom_id res chain seq x y z
N MET A 1 32.95 -50.60 19.14
CA MET A 1 33.42 -49.81 17.99
C MET A 1 32.40 -48.73 17.73
N GLU A 2 32.80 -47.47 17.76
CA GLU A 2 31.89 -46.34 17.48
C GLU A 2 31.65 -46.22 15.97
N ASN A 3 30.40 -45.94 15.58
CA ASN A 3 30.08 -45.62 14.19
C ASN A 3 30.85 -44.37 13.76
N ARG A 4 31.63 -44.45 12.67
CA ARG A 4 32.22 -43.26 12.05
C ARG A 4 31.18 -42.61 11.14
N GLN A 5 30.86 -41.35 11.39
CA GLN A 5 29.95 -40.58 10.54
C GLN A 5 30.71 -39.99 9.35
N PHE A 6 30.23 -40.24 8.14
CA PHE A 6 30.68 -39.60 6.91
C PHE A 6 29.63 -38.57 6.47
N TYR A 7 30.06 -37.40 6.01
CA TYR A 7 29.19 -36.29 5.63
C TYR A 7 29.19 -36.11 4.11
N ILE A 8 28.01 -36.18 3.48
CA ILE A 8 27.81 -35.81 2.08
C ILE A 8 27.15 -34.42 2.07
N GLN A 9 27.80 -33.43 1.48
CA GLN A 9 27.26 -32.07 1.44
C GLN A 9 26.29 -31.92 0.26
N TYR A 10 24.98 -31.95 0.54
CA TYR A 10 23.96 -31.60 -0.44
C TYR A 10 23.29 -30.27 -0.05
N LEU A 11 23.54 -29.24 -0.87
CA LEU A 11 22.95 -27.90 -1.02
C LEU A 11 22.35 -27.11 0.16
N HIS A 12 21.90 -27.69 1.27
CA HIS A 12 21.67 -27.05 2.57
C HIS A 12 21.90 -28.06 3.71
N ASN A 13 22.79 -27.72 4.65
CA ASN A 13 23.33 -28.53 5.76
C ASN A 13 22.31 -29.41 6.54
N GLN A 14 22.01 -30.63 6.06
CA GLN A 14 21.56 -31.72 6.94
C GLN A 14 22.47 -32.94 6.80
N PRO A 15 23.13 -33.38 7.89
CA PRO A 15 23.99 -34.56 7.85
C PRO A 15 23.14 -35.84 7.77
N VAL A 16 23.37 -36.67 6.75
CA VAL A 16 22.84 -38.03 6.69
C VAL A 16 23.90 -38.97 7.23
N GLY A 17 23.72 -39.48 8.45
CA GLY A 17 24.65 -40.41 9.08
C GLY A 17 24.53 -41.82 8.50
N LEU A 18 25.59 -42.32 7.87
CA LEU A 18 25.69 -43.71 7.42
C LEU A 18 26.28 -44.59 8.53
N ARG A 19 25.66 -45.74 8.81
CA ARG A 19 26.17 -46.71 9.78
C ARG A 19 27.20 -47.62 9.11
N THR A 20 28.44 -47.56 9.56
CA THR A 20 29.57 -48.37 9.03
C THR A 20 29.56 -49.82 9.54
N HIS A 21 28.72 -50.10 10.54
CA HIS A 21 28.58 -51.41 11.16
C HIS A 21 27.12 -51.82 11.25
N ILE A 22 26.84 -53.07 10.92
CA ILE A 22 25.53 -53.71 11.13
C ILE A 22 25.74 -54.87 12.10
N LEU A 23 24.89 -54.97 13.13
CA LEU A 23 24.85 -56.14 13.99
C LEU A 23 24.15 -57.25 13.21
N ASN A 24 24.87 -58.33 12.86
CA ASN A 24 24.25 -59.49 12.27
C ASN A 24 23.37 -60.15 13.34
N THR A 25 22.04 -60.05 13.20
CA THR A 25 21.09 -60.48 14.24
C THR A 25 21.07 -61.99 14.48
N ASN A 26 21.64 -62.78 13.57
CA ASN A 26 21.71 -64.23 13.72
C ASN A 26 22.99 -64.69 14.45
N THR A 27 24.07 -63.90 14.39
CA THR A 27 25.36 -64.27 14.98
C THR A 27 25.83 -63.32 16.08
N PHE A 28 25.15 -62.19 16.29
CA PHE A 28 25.51 -61.09 17.20
C PHE A 28 26.92 -60.52 17.00
N VAL A 29 27.53 -60.79 15.83
CA VAL A 29 28.81 -60.21 15.44
C VAL A 29 28.57 -58.87 14.74
N TRP A 30 29.34 -57.85 15.13
CA TRP A 30 29.39 -56.58 14.43
C TRP A 30 30.15 -56.77 13.11
N VAL A 31 29.46 -56.65 11.98
CA VAL A 31 30.07 -56.76 10.64
C VAL A 31 30.39 -55.36 10.13
N GLN A 32 31.66 -55.10 9.81
CA GLN A 32 32.08 -53.92 9.05
C GLN A 32 31.70 -54.08 7.58
N THR A 33 31.00 -53.09 7.02
CA THR A 33 30.50 -53.16 5.64
C THR A 33 31.12 -52.12 4.69
N LEU A 34 31.83 -51.12 5.22
CA LEU A 34 32.49 -50.07 4.43
C LEU A 34 33.93 -49.86 4.98
N PHE A 35 34.96 -50.12 4.15
CA PHE A 35 36.38 -50.04 4.52
C PHE A 35 37.09 -48.82 3.93
N THR A 36 36.66 -48.33 2.77
CA THR A 36 37.30 -47.26 2.00
C THR A 36 36.28 -46.29 1.40
N VAL A 37 36.75 -45.13 0.89
CA VAL A 37 35.91 -44.19 0.10
C VAL A 37 35.35 -44.89 -1.16
N ALA A 38 36.05 -45.88 -1.70
CA ALA A 38 35.58 -46.70 -2.82
C ALA A 38 34.30 -47.47 -2.47
N ASP A 39 34.20 -48.02 -1.27
CA ASP A 39 33.01 -48.76 -0.83
C ASP A 39 31.79 -47.82 -0.68
N LEU A 40 32.01 -46.56 -0.29
CA LEU A 40 30.99 -45.51 -0.24
C LEU A 40 30.49 -45.13 -1.64
N VAL A 41 31.43 -44.99 -2.59
CA VAL A 41 31.13 -44.72 -4.00
C VAL A 41 30.33 -45.87 -4.61
N VAL A 42 30.77 -47.11 -4.39
CA VAL A 42 30.05 -48.31 -4.85
C VAL A 42 28.65 -48.36 -4.23
N ALA A 43 28.51 -48.10 -2.92
CA ALA A 43 27.21 -48.11 -2.24
C ALA A 43 26.19 -47.11 -2.83
N ILE A 44 26.61 -45.91 -3.24
CA ILE A 44 25.75 -44.89 -3.88
C ILE A 44 25.32 -45.28 -5.31
N VAL A 45 26.06 -46.20 -5.95
CA VAL A 45 25.73 -46.71 -7.29
C VAL A 45 24.75 -47.90 -7.21
N VAL A 46 24.63 -48.58 -6.06
CA VAL A 46 23.66 -49.67 -5.87
C VAL A 46 22.27 -49.12 -5.49
N GLU A 47 21.25 -49.57 -6.22
CA GLU A 47 19.87 -49.07 -6.20
C GLU A 47 19.20 -48.95 -4.81
N PRO A 48 19.37 -49.89 -3.85
CA PRO A 48 18.74 -49.79 -2.53
C PRO A 48 19.29 -48.64 -1.68
N THR A 49 20.57 -48.30 -1.85
CA THR A 49 21.25 -47.28 -1.04
C THR A 49 20.99 -45.87 -1.55
N ARG A 50 20.75 -45.68 -2.87
CA ARG A 50 20.31 -44.39 -3.45
C ARG A 50 19.07 -43.84 -2.76
N ARG A 51 18.09 -44.70 -2.51
CA ARG A 51 16.83 -44.35 -1.82
C ARG A 51 17.06 -43.98 -0.35
N LEU A 52 17.98 -44.66 0.35
CA LEU A 52 18.36 -44.35 1.74
C LEU A 52 19.11 -43.02 1.88
N SER A 53 19.80 -42.57 0.84
CA SER A 53 20.47 -41.26 0.78
C SER A 53 19.58 -40.13 0.26
N GLY A 54 18.28 -40.39 0.05
CA GLY A 54 17.31 -39.38 -0.42
C GLY A 54 17.47 -38.98 -1.88
N ILE A 55 18.15 -39.78 -2.70
CA ILE A 55 18.37 -39.51 -4.13
C ILE A 55 17.22 -40.18 -4.93
N PRO A 56 16.40 -39.42 -5.68
CA PRO A 56 15.31 -39.95 -6.49
C PRO A 56 15.77 -40.91 -7.60
N GLU A 57 14.86 -41.77 -8.07
CA GLU A 57 15.13 -42.77 -9.12
C GLU A 57 15.46 -42.15 -10.48
N ASP A 58 14.93 -40.96 -10.75
CA ASP A 58 15.08 -40.16 -11.98
C ASP A 58 16.28 -39.19 -11.93
N TYR A 59 17.10 -39.26 -10.88
CA TYR A 59 18.26 -38.39 -10.73
C TYR A 59 19.42 -38.84 -11.66
N GLY A 60 19.84 -37.93 -12.55
CA GLY A 60 20.82 -38.19 -13.62
C GLY A 60 22.22 -38.65 -13.15
N PRO A 61 23.18 -38.87 -14.08
CA PRO A 61 24.49 -39.41 -13.74
C PRO A 61 25.24 -38.49 -12.77
N LEU A 62 25.78 -39.07 -11.69
CA LEU A 62 26.56 -38.36 -10.66
C LEU A 62 28.02 -38.17 -11.13
N THR A 63 28.65 -37.07 -10.75
CA THR A 63 30.07 -36.78 -11.04
C THR A 63 30.83 -36.43 -9.75
N ILE A 64 32.11 -36.82 -9.68
CA ILE A 64 33.02 -36.43 -8.58
C ILE A 64 33.62 -35.07 -8.90
N HIS A 65 33.54 -34.14 -7.95
CA HIS A 65 34.22 -32.85 -7.99
C HIS A 65 35.20 -32.74 -6.83
N TYR A 66 36.40 -32.24 -7.11
CA TYR A 66 37.39 -31.86 -6.11
C TYR A 66 37.38 -30.33 -5.91
N VAL A 67 37.60 -29.84 -4.69
CA VAL A 67 37.61 -28.40 -4.38
C VAL A 67 39.05 -27.92 -4.18
N VAL A 68 39.50 -27.19 -5.21
CA VAL A 68 40.50 -26.10 -5.29
C VAL A 68 41.98 -26.44 -5.03
N ASP A 69 42.76 -26.18 -6.10
CA ASP A 69 44.23 -26.20 -6.27
C ASP A 69 44.98 -27.55 -6.25
N GLY A 70 44.95 -28.27 -7.39
CA GLY A 70 45.92 -29.34 -7.71
C GLY A 70 45.45 -30.32 -8.82
N PRO A 71 46.36 -30.97 -9.59
CA PRO A 71 46.02 -32.06 -10.53
C PRO A 71 46.41 -33.45 -9.92
N VAL A 72 45.95 -34.65 -10.31
CA VAL A 72 45.19 -35.16 -11.47
C VAL A 72 44.16 -36.25 -11.03
N ILE A 73 42.87 -35.91 -11.10
CA ILE A 73 41.86 -36.69 -11.82
C ILE A 73 41.23 -35.66 -12.77
N ALA A 74 40.94 -36.00 -14.03
CA ALA A 74 40.31 -35.03 -14.92
C ALA A 74 39.00 -34.53 -14.29
N GLY A 75 38.88 -33.22 -14.05
CA GLY A 75 37.63 -32.64 -13.55
C GLY A 75 36.46 -33.00 -14.48
N ASN A 76 35.28 -33.28 -13.92
CA ASN A 76 34.09 -33.77 -14.64
C ASN A 76 34.20 -35.20 -15.23
N THR A 77 34.87 -36.11 -14.53
CA THR A 77 34.90 -37.54 -14.90
C THR A 77 33.64 -38.25 -14.39
N LEU A 78 33.01 -39.06 -15.26
CA LEU A 78 31.88 -39.93 -14.88
C LEU A 78 32.36 -40.92 -13.82
N LEU A 79 31.56 -41.12 -12.77
CA LEU A 79 31.84 -42.11 -11.72
C LEU A 79 32.13 -43.51 -12.30
N THR A 80 31.48 -43.86 -13.40
CA THR A 80 31.64 -45.13 -14.13
C THR A 80 32.94 -45.25 -14.93
N SER A 81 33.72 -44.18 -15.06
CA SER A 81 34.93 -44.14 -15.89
C SER A 81 36.25 -44.19 -15.10
N ILE A 82 36.17 -44.38 -13.78
CA ILE A 82 37.34 -44.58 -12.92
C ILE A 82 37.78 -46.05 -13.02
N GLN A 83 38.88 -46.30 -13.73
CA GLN A 83 39.36 -47.66 -14.01
C GLN A 83 40.09 -48.32 -12.82
N GLU A 84 40.60 -47.54 -11.87
CA GLU A 84 41.35 -48.00 -10.68
C GLU A 84 40.65 -47.45 -9.41
N PRO A 85 39.71 -48.20 -8.79
CA PRO A 85 38.82 -47.66 -7.77
C PRO A 85 39.42 -47.65 -6.34
N VAL A 86 40.70 -47.95 -6.13
CA VAL A 86 41.29 -48.12 -4.79
C VAL A 86 42.32 -47.03 -4.50
N GLY A 87 42.07 -46.21 -3.47
CA GLY A 87 43.00 -45.18 -2.99
C GLY A 87 42.50 -44.39 -1.77
N SER A 88 43.42 -43.73 -1.07
CA SER A 88 43.13 -42.76 0.02
C SER A 88 43.40 -41.35 -0.47
N TYR A 89 42.50 -40.40 -0.18
CA TYR A 89 42.60 -39.00 -0.59
C TYR A 89 42.59 -38.09 0.63
N ASP A 90 43.50 -37.11 0.67
CA ASP A 90 43.72 -36.23 1.82
C ASP A 90 42.72 -35.05 1.91
N GLN A 91 41.77 -34.95 0.98
CA GLN A 91 40.79 -33.85 0.91
C GLN A 91 39.35 -34.34 0.75
N PRO A 92 38.35 -33.53 1.20
CA PRO A 92 36.94 -33.90 1.17
C PRO A 92 36.41 -34.11 -0.26
N LEU A 93 35.82 -35.28 -0.50
CA LEU A 93 35.16 -35.64 -1.75
C LEU A 93 33.82 -34.88 -1.88
N VAL A 94 33.63 -34.11 -2.96
CA VAL A 94 32.34 -33.44 -3.24
C VAL A 94 31.65 -34.13 -4.41
N ILE A 95 30.57 -34.85 -4.15
CA ILE A 95 29.70 -35.40 -5.20
C ILE A 95 28.69 -34.30 -5.57
N LYS A 96 28.72 -33.83 -6.81
CA LYS A 96 27.71 -32.89 -7.32
C LYS A 96 26.83 -33.60 -8.34
N ALA A 97 25.56 -33.20 -8.38
CA ALA A 97 24.70 -33.54 -9.50
C ALA A 97 25.27 -32.90 -10.78
N LYS A 98 25.32 -33.64 -11.89
CA LYS A 98 25.55 -33.04 -13.20
C LYS A 98 24.40 -32.06 -13.43
N SER A 99 24.69 -30.76 -13.46
CA SER A 99 23.70 -29.68 -13.57
C SER A 99 23.10 -29.57 -14.97
N ASN A 100 22.79 -30.69 -15.60
CA ASN A 100 22.13 -30.72 -16.88
C ASN A 100 20.65 -30.84 -16.58
N PHE A 101 19.93 -29.72 -16.72
CA PHE A 101 18.50 -29.76 -16.95
C PHE A 101 18.19 -30.87 -17.97
N VAL A 102 17.29 -31.79 -17.62
CA VAL A 102 16.80 -32.84 -18.51
C VAL A 102 15.35 -32.51 -18.82
N ARG A 103 15.05 -32.22 -20.10
CA ARG A 103 13.66 -32.07 -20.56
C ARG A 103 12.90 -33.35 -20.26
N SER A 104 11.60 -33.22 -19.97
CA SER A 104 10.76 -34.41 -19.87
C SER A 104 10.79 -35.18 -21.19
N LYS A 105 10.62 -36.50 -21.14
CA LYS A 105 10.63 -37.36 -22.34
C LYS A 105 9.68 -36.84 -23.42
N SER A 106 8.47 -36.45 -23.05
CA SER A 106 7.48 -35.90 -23.99
C SER A 106 7.91 -34.57 -24.63
N ASP A 107 8.64 -33.73 -23.88
CA ASP A 107 9.04 -32.42 -24.39
C ASP A 107 10.26 -32.56 -25.31
N GLN A 108 11.17 -33.46 -24.98
CA GLN A 108 12.29 -33.80 -25.86
C GLN A 108 11.80 -34.45 -27.16
N GLU A 109 10.84 -35.40 -27.08
CA GLU A 109 10.20 -36.01 -28.25
C GLU A 109 9.52 -34.96 -29.14
N PHE A 110 8.83 -33.97 -28.56
CA PHE A 110 8.21 -32.89 -29.33
C PHE A 110 9.26 -32.01 -30.04
N VAL A 111 10.33 -31.63 -29.35
CA VAL A 111 11.44 -30.83 -29.91
C VAL A 111 12.10 -31.58 -31.08
N ASP A 112 12.40 -32.86 -30.90
CA ASP A 112 13.07 -33.68 -31.90
C ASP A 112 12.15 -33.96 -33.09
N ALA A 113 10.88 -34.31 -32.86
CA ALA A 113 9.91 -34.59 -33.92
C ALA A 113 9.63 -33.38 -34.83
N ASN A 114 9.77 -32.17 -34.29
CA ASN A 114 9.54 -30.92 -35.02
C ASN A 114 10.85 -30.22 -35.44
N ASN A 115 12.02 -30.84 -35.20
CA ASN A 115 13.35 -30.28 -35.48
C ASN A 115 13.53 -28.85 -34.93
N LEU A 116 13.05 -28.59 -33.70
CA LEU A 116 13.04 -27.24 -33.14
C LEU A 116 14.41 -26.80 -32.67
N ALA A 117 14.93 -25.73 -33.26
CA ALA A 117 16.10 -25.03 -32.76
C ALA A 117 15.65 -23.95 -31.76
N LEU A 118 15.52 -24.30 -30.48
CA LEU A 118 14.98 -23.42 -29.41
C LEU A 118 15.76 -22.11 -29.16
N GLN A 119 16.91 -21.95 -29.82
CA GLN A 119 17.65 -20.70 -29.88
C GLN A 119 17.07 -19.71 -30.90
N THR A 120 16.19 -20.17 -31.79
CA THR A 120 15.52 -19.34 -32.80
C THR A 120 14.14 -18.89 -32.31
N PRO A 121 13.70 -17.68 -32.70
CA PRO A 121 12.44 -17.13 -32.20
C PRO A 121 11.19 -17.94 -32.49
N ASN A 122 11.03 -18.38 -33.73
CA ASN A 122 9.83 -19.10 -34.16
C ASN A 122 9.72 -20.47 -33.49
N ASP A 123 10.86 -21.15 -33.26
CA ASP A 123 10.85 -22.47 -32.64
C ASP A 123 10.66 -22.37 -31.12
N ALA A 124 11.24 -21.36 -30.46
CA ALA A 124 10.94 -21.05 -29.07
C ALA A 124 9.44 -20.73 -28.88
N PHE A 125 8.85 -19.95 -29.79
CA PHE A 125 7.41 -19.65 -29.77
C PHE A 125 6.58 -20.91 -29.94
N LYS A 126 6.86 -21.74 -30.95
CA LYS A 126 6.17 -23.04 -31.14
C LYS A 126 6.26 -23.93 -29.91
N TYR A 127 7.43 -24.00 -29.27
CA TYR A 127 7.63 -24.78 -28.07
C TYR A 127 6.83 -24.24 -26.88
N LEU A 128 6.73 -22.92 -26.72
CA LEU A 128 5.87 -22.30 -25.73
C LEU A 128 4.39 -22.61 -25.98
N ILE A 129 3.93 -22.51 -27.24
CA ILE A 129 2.54 -22.84 -27.60
C ILE A 129 2.23 -24.31 -27.31
N TYR A 130 3.16 -25.23 -27.54
CA TYR A 130 3.00 -26.63 -27.14
C TYR A 130 2.77 -26.78 -25.62
N HIS A 131 3.56 -26.07 -24.79
CA HIS A 131 3.34 -26.07 -23.34
C HIS A 131 1.99 -25.45 -22.97
N LEU A 132 1.61 -24.33 -23.61
CA LEU A 132 0.32 -23.69 -23.40
C LEU A 132 -0.83 -24.66 -23.68
N GLU A 133 -0.87 -25.27 -24.86
CA GLU A 133 -1.96 -26.16 -25.29
C GLU A 133 -1.99 -27.48 -24.49
N LYS A 134 -0.87 -27.89 -23.89
CA LYS A 134 -0.79 -29.01 -22.94
C LYS A 134 -1.37 -28.66 -21.57
N ILE A 135 -1.27 -27.40 -21.15
CA ILE A 135 -1.69 -26.95 -19.81
C ILE A 135 -3.16 -26.53 -19.80
N VAL A 136 -3.64 -25.87 -20.86
CA VAL A 136 -4.99 -25.30 -20.92
C VAL A 136 -5.75 -25.79 -22.15
N ASN A 137 -7.05 -26.04 -21.97
CA ASN A 137 -7.91 -26.39 -23.09
C ASN A 137 -8.33 -25.13 -23.86
N VAL A 138 -7.58 -24.82 -24.91
CA VAL A 138 -7.73 -23.60 -25.74
C VAL A 138 -9.06 -23.52 -26.48
N SER A 139 -9.79 -24.63 -26.64
CA SER A 139 -11.14 -24.63 -27.24
C SER A 139 -12.22 -24.04 -26.32
N ARG A 140 -11.90 -23.80 -25.05
CA ARG A 140 -12.85 -23.32 -24.03
C ARG A 140 -12.63 -21.87 -23.60
N PHE A 141 -11.78 -21.09 -24.27
CA PHE A 141 -11.53 -19.71 -23.83
C PHE A 141 -12.72 -18.75 -24.11
N PRO A 142 -12.98 -17.78 -23.19
CA PRO A 142 -12.55 -17.76 -21.79
C PRO A 142 -13.23 -18.92 -21.04
N ASN A 143 -12.53 -19.61 -20.12
CA ASN A 143 -12.90 -20.92 -19.54
C ASN A 143 -14.20 -20.92 -18.69
N ASN A 144 -15.34 -20.61 -19.32
CA ASN A 144 -16.61 -20.23 -18.70
C ASN A 144 -16.43 -19.18 -17.58
N ALA A 145 -15.47 -18.27 -17.76
CA ALA A 145 -15.09 -17.31 -16.74
C ALA A 145 -16.29 -16.43 -16.35
N VAL A 146 -16.67 -16.49 -15.08
CA VAL A 146 -17.56 -15.51 -14.46
C VAL A 146 -16.67 -14.50 -13.77
N PHE A 147 -16.47 -13.35 -14.40
CA PHE A 147 -15.87 -12.19 -13.74
C PHE A 147 -16.94 -11.58 -12.84
N HIS A 148 -16.61 -11.29 -11.59
CA HIS A 148 -17.59 -10.73 -10.67
C HIS A 148 -17.96 -9.29 -11.09
N ASP A 149 -19.23 -8.89 -10.98
CA ASP A 149 -19.70 -7.54 -11.36
C ASP A 149 -19.02 -6.39 -10.57
N ASN A 150 -18.36 -6.71 -9.47
CA ASN A 150 -17.60 -5.78 -8.65
C ASN A 150 -16.12 -5.62 -9.05
N CYS A 151 -15.66 -6.35 -10.07
CA CYS A 151 -14.33 -6.21 -10.65
C CYS A 151 -14.15 -4.77 -11.20
N LEU A 152 -13.07 -4.09 -10.77
CA LEU A 152 -12.64 -2.76 -11.24
C LEU A 152 -12.65 -2.69 -12.78
N GLU A 153 -12.38 -3.81 -13.42
CA GLU A 153 -12.24 -4.08 -14.84
C GLU A 153 -13.48 -3.75 -15.66
N HIS A 154 -14.69 -4.04 -15.15
CA HIS A 154 -15.95 -3.75 -15.85
C HIS A 154 -16.30 -2.27 -15.89
N ARG A 155 -15.60 -1.47 -15.08
CA ARG A 155 -15.85 -0.04 -14.94
C ARG A 155 -14.80 0.79 -15.68
N LEU A 156 -13.71 0.20 -16.19
CA LEU A 156 -12.54 0.92 -16.73
C LEU A 156 -12.87 1.89 -17.87
N ASN A 157 -13.86 1.60 -18.69
CA ASN A 157 -14.28 2.50 -19.78
C ASN A 157 -15.04 3.76 -19.34
N ARG A 158 -15.31 3.98 -18.05
CA ARG A 158 -16.40 4.89 -17.61
C ARG A 158 -15.93 6.17 -16.93
N ARG A 159 -14.65 6.27 -16.58
CA ARG A 159 -14.10 7.48 -15.97
C ARG A 159 -13.56 8.48 -16.99
N SER A 160 -13.47 8.07 -18.26
CA SER A 160 -13.03 8.89 -19.39
C SER A 160 -11.79 9.72 -19.07
N THR A 161 -10.84 9.14 -18.32
CA THR A 161 -9.61 9.82 -17.94
C THR A 161 -8.75 9.95 -19.19
N SER A 162 -8.73 11.13 -19.81
CA SER A 162 -7.90 11.39 -20.97
C SER A 162 -6.46 11.56 -20.51
N TYR A 163 -5.63 10.57 -20.76
CA TYR A 163 -4.19 10.64 -20.50
C TYR A 163 -3.44 10.58 -21.83
N ALA A 164 -2.66 11.62 -22.13
CA ALA A 164 -1.75 11.65 -23.26
C ALA A 164 -0.34 11.33 -22.73
N ILE A 165 0.17 10.15 -23.08
CA ILE A 165 1.59 9.84 -22.88
C ILE A 165 2.33 10.41 -24.07
N ASP A 166 3.42 11.12 -23.85
CA ASP A 166 4.31 11.48 -24.96
C ASP A 166 4.94 10.22 -25.60
N ASP A 167 5.40 10.37 -26.84
CA ASP A 167 6.04 9.28 -27.59
C ASP A 167 7.52 9.07 -27.23
N VAL A 168 8.01 9.68 -26.14
CA VAL A 168 9.41 9.54 -25.73
C VAL A 168 9.61 8.17 -25.08
N ASP A 169 10.55 7.41 -25.64
CA ASP A 169 10.96 6.10 -25.13
C ASP A 169 11.75 6.25 -23.82
N ASN A 170 11.04 6.46 -22.73
CA ASN A 170 11.59 6.61 -21.38
C ASN A 170 10.69 5.91 -20.35
N VAL A 171 11.02 6.03 -19.07
CA VAL A 171 10.25 5.46 -17.97
C VAL A 171 9.29 6.50 -17.40
N LYS A 172 8.01 6.18 -17.39
CA LYS A 172 6.95 7.03 -16.84
C LYS A 172 6.63 6.58 -15.42
N LEU A 173 6.95 7.41 -14.43
CA LEU A 173 6.73 7.11 -13.02
C LEU A 173 5.53 7.87 -12.48
N PHE A 174 4.45 7.14 -12.18
CA PHE A 174 3.23 7.70 -11.63
C PHE A 174 3.34 7.87 -10.12
N LEU A 175 3.29 9.13 -9.69
CA LEU A 175 3.45 9.51 -8.31
C LEU A 175 2.18 10.24 -7.82
N ALA A 176 1.48 9.62 -6.87
CA ALA A 176 0.27 10.19 -6.28
C ALA A 176 -0.05 9.54 -4.94
N VAL A 177 -0.87 10.24 -4.14
CA VAL A 177 -1.27 9.80 -2.81
C VAL A 177 -1.98 8.45 -2.85
N SER A 178 -1.90 7.70 -1.75
CA SER A 178 -2.61 6.43 -1.62
C SER A 178 -4.11 6.63 -1.78
N GLY A 179 -4.71 5.92 -2.75
CA GLY A 179 -6.12 6.05 -3.08
C GLY A 179 -6.47 7.07 -4.17
N ALA A 180 -5.47 7.74 -4.78
CA ALA A 180 -5.66 8.67 -5.90
C ALA A 180 -6.11 8.02 -7.22
N GLY A 181 -5.97 6.70 -7.37
CA GLY A 181 -6.37 5.98 -8.57
C GLY A 181 -5.24 5.65 -9.56
N LYS A 182 -3.99 5.50 -9.10
CA LYS A 182 -2.83 5.12 -9.95
C LYS A 182 -3.05 3.80 -10.69
N THR A 183 -3.30 2.71 -9.96
CA THR A 183 -3.64 1.39 -10.53
C THR A 183 -4.78 1.52 -11.52
N ARG A 184 -5.85 2.21 -11.10
CA ARG A 184 -7.03 2.43 -11.93
C ARG A 184 -6.66 3.06 -13.28
N MET A 185 -5.86 4.11 -13.27
CA MET A 185 -5.42 4.78 -14.49
C MET A 185 -4.55 3.88 -15.38
N LEU A 186 -3.62 3.11 -14.82
CA LEU A 186 -2.86 2.12 -15.60
C LEU A 186 -3.81 1.14 -16.31
N LEU A 187 -4.82 0.67 -15.60
CA LEU A 187 -5.82 -0.24 -16.17
C LEU A 187 -6.70 0.42 -17.23
N GLU A 188 -7.10 1.68 -17.06
CA GLU A 188 -7.91 2.41 -18.06
C GLU A 188 -7.13 2.68 -19.35
N LEU A 189 -5.84 2.98 -19.23
CA LEU A 189 -4.94 3.10 -20.38
C LEU A 189 -4.85 1.78 -21.13
N LEU A 190 -4.61 0.67 -20.42
CA LEU A 190 -4.51 -0.68 -21.01
C LEU A 190 -5.86 -1.25 -21.46
N TYR A 191 -6.97 -0.69 -20.99
CA TYR A 191 -8.30 -1.06 -21.45
C TYR A 191 -8.52 -0.62 -22.90
N SER A 192 -7.94 0.53 -23.26
CA SER A 192 -8.10 1.14 -24.60
C SER A 192 -6.89 0.92 -25.51
N ASN A 193 -5.76 0.45 -24.96
CA ASN A 193 -4.51 0.25 -25.69
C ASN A 193 -3.90 -1.11 -25.38
N PHE A 194 -3.37 -1.81 -26.38
CA PHE A 194 -2.68 -3.07 -26.13
C PHE A 194 -1.43 -2.85 -25.28
N GLY A 195 -1.28 -3.65 -24.22
CA GLY A 195 -0.09 -3.61 -23.38
C GLY A 195 -0.02 -4.74 -22.37
N TYR A 196 1.08 -4.78 -21.65
CA TYR A 196 1.38 -5.79 -20.65
C TYR A 196 1.16 -5.25 -19.25
N TYR A 197 0.50 -6.02 -18.40
CA TYR A 197 0.28 -5.66 -16.99
C TYR A 197 1.01 -6.63 -16.07
N PHE A 198 1.92 -6.07 -15.27
CA PHE A 198 2.66 -6.76 -14.22
C PHE A 198 2.31 -6.21 -12.85
N THR A 199 2.29 -7.09 -11.84
CA THR A 199 2.17 -6.71 -10.44
C THR A 199 3.26 -7.42 -9.63
N SER A 200 3.94 -6.69 -8.76
CA SER A 200 5.03 -7.22 -7.93
C SER A 200 4.57 -8.26 -6.92
N LYS A 201 3.33 -8.14 -6.47
CA LYS A 201 2.69 -9.02 -5.50
C LYS A 201 1.18 -8.94 -5.67
N SER A 202 0.57 -10.05 -6.06
CA SER A 202 -0.89 -10.18 -6.09
C SER A 202 -1.43 -10.13 -4.64
N SER A 203 -1.89 -8.97 -4.18
CA SER A 203 -2.45 -8.79 -2.83
C SER A 203 -3.88 -9.34 -2.72
N GLN A 204 -4.59 -9.44 -3.84
CA GLN A 204 -5.93 -10.01 -3.95
C GLN A 204 -5.87 -11.37 -4.66
N LYS A 205 -6.82 -12.25 -4.34
CA LYS A 205 -6.96 -13.56 -4.99
C LYS A 205 -7.31 -13.34 -6.46
N ASP A 206 -6.42 -13.79 -7.36
CA ASP A 206 -6.55 -13.66 -8.81
C ASP A 206 -6.61 -12.21 -9.35
N PHE A 207 -5.76 -11.32 -8.83
CA PHE A 207 -5.55 -9.98 -9.41
C PHE A 207 -4.08 -9.79 -9.84
N GLY A 208 -3.86 -9.87 -11.15
CA GLY A 208 -2.56 -9.97 -11.79
C GLY A 208 -1.92 -11.36 -11.63
N SER A 209 -1.08 -11.72 -12.59
CA SER A 209 -0.27 -12.95 -12.52
C SER A 209 0.91 -12.82 -11.54
N LYS A 210 1.33 -13.95 -10.98
CA LYS A 210 2.50 -14.09 -10.08
C LYS A 210 3.82 -14.34 -10.78
N ASP A 211 3.83 -14.41 -12.11
CA ASP A 211 5.04 -14.62 -12.93
C ASP A 211 6.21 -13.69 -12.59
N MET A 212 5.97 -12.40 -12.37
CA MET A 212 7.04 -11.47 -12.00
C MET A 212 7.60 -11.75 -10.61
N TYR A 213 6.74 -12.12 -9.65
CA TYR A 213 7.17 -12.57 -8.33
C TYR A 213 8.02 -13.85 -8.42
N GLN A 214 7.59 -14.84 -9.22
CA GLN A 214 8.38 -16.06 -9.45
C GLN A 214 9.71 -15.77 -10.14
N CYS A 215 9.74 -14.81 -11.07
CA CYS A 215 10.97 -14.38 -11.72
C CYS A 215 11.95 -13.81 -10.72
N ARG A 216 11.49 -12.93 -9.83
CA ARG A 216 12.30 -12.43 -8.73
C ARG A 216 12.80 -13.57 -7.85
N MET A 217 11.92 -14.44 -7.36
CA MET A 217 12.29 -15.54 -6.46
C MET A 217 13.33 -16.48 -7.10
N TYR A 218 13.20 -16.74 -8.40
CA TYR A 218 14.17 -17.52 -9.17
C TYR A 218 15.54 -16.84 -9.18
N CYS A 219 15.59 -15.53 -9.46
CA CYS A 219 16.83 -14.75 -9.47
C CYS A 219 17.45 -14.62 -8.06
N ASP A 220 16.62 -14.41 -7.03
CA ASP A 220 17.03 -14.31 -5.62
C ASP A 220 17.70 -15.60 -5.13
N SER A 221 17.23 -16.76 -5.60
CA SER A 221 17.81 -18.09 -5.27
C SER A 221 19.22 -18.30 -5.84
N LYS A 222 19.64 -17.47 -6.80
CA LYS A 222 20.93 -17.58 -7.52
C LYS A 222 21.57 -16.20 -7.67
N PRO A 223 21.91 -15.54 -6.53
CA PRO A 223 22.30 -14.14 -6.52
C PRO A 223 23.63 -13.92 -7.28
N LYS A 224 23.82 -12.70 -7.79
CA LYS A 224 25.03 -12.24 -8.51
C LYS A 224 25.36 -12.93 -9.85
N LEU A 225 24.46 -13.75 -10.40
CA LEU A 225 24.54 -14.24 -11.78
C LEU A 225 23.75 -13.30 -12.72
N ALA A 226 24.43 -12.26 -13.22
CA ALA A 226 23.82 -11.24 -14.07
C ALA A 226 23.19 -11.84 -15.35
N GLU A 227 23.88 -12.76 -16.02
CA GLU A 227 23.36 -13.43 -17.23
C GLU A 227 22.09 -14.23 -16.96
N LEU A 228 22.01 -14.90 -15.81
CA LEU A 228 20.81 -15.64 -15.40
C LEU A 228 19.65 -14.68 -15.10
N THR A 229 19.94 -13.57 -14.45
CA THR A 229 18.94 -12.53 -14.16
C THR A 229 18.39 -11.93 -15.45
N GLN A 230 19.28 -11.58 -16.38
CA GLN A 230 18.93 -11.11 -17.72
C GLN A 230 18.05 -12.14 -18.45
N HIS A 231 18.49 -13.39 -18.52
CA HIS A 231 17.76 -14.45 -19.20
C HIS A 231 16.35 -14.65 -18.61
N ALA A 232 16.22 -14.66 -17.28
CA ALA A 232 14.93 -14.80 -16.61
C ALA A 232 13.99 -13.63 -16.92
N ILE A 233 14.48 -12.38 -16.90
CA ILE A 233 13.68 -11.19 -17.24
C ILE A 233 13.26 -11.21 -18.71
N GLN A 234 14.16 -11.54 -19.62
CA GLN A 234 13.84 -11.66 -21.05
C GLN A 234 12.81 -12.76 -21.28
N LEU A 235 12.91 -13.89 -20.58
CA LEU A 235 11.96 -14.99 -20.67
C LEU A 235 10.57 -14.60 -20.13
N LEU A 236 10.51 -13.86 -19.03
CA LEU A 236 9.27 -13.31 -18.49
C LEU A 236 8.54 -12.45 -19.54
N CYS A 237 9.26 -11.52 -20.19
CA CYS A 237 8.73 -10.71 -21.28
C CYS A 237 8.31 -11.57 -22.48
N PHE A 238 9.12 -12.56 -22.87
CA PHE A 238 8.82 -13.48 -23.96
C PHE A 238 7.53 -14.27 -23.73
N VAL A 239 7.32 -14.78 -22.51
CA VAL A 239 6.09 -15.50 -22.14
C VAL A 239 4.87 -14.59 -22.31
N ARG A 240 4.94 -13.36 -21.81
CA ARG A 240 3.84 -12.38 -21.91
C ARG A 240 3.49 -12.05 -23.35
N VAL A 241 4.48 -11.71 -24.16
CA VAL A 241 4.25 -11.39 -25.58
C VAL A 241 3.67 -12.59 -26.32
N SER A 242 4.23 -13.78 -26.10
CA SER A 242 3.79 -15.00 -26.80
C SER A 242 2.36 -15.36 -26.48
N VAL A 243 1.96 -15.34 -25.20
CA VAL A 243 0.58 -15.65 -24.79
C VAL A 243 -0.39 -14.60 -25.33
N CYS A 244 -0.06 -13.32 -25.27
CA CYS A 244 -0.95 -12.26 -25.77
C CYS A 244 -1.11 -12.32 -27.30
N ASN A 245 -0.03 -12.54 -28.04
CA ASN A 245 -0.09 -12.71 -29.50
C ASN A 245 -0.86 -13.97 -29.88
N TYR A 246 -0.74 -15.04 -29.09
CA TYR A 246 -1.56 -16.23 -29.27
C TYR A 246 -3.05 -15.92 -29.09
N LEU A 247 -3.44 -15.17 -28.05
CA LEU A 247 -4.84 -14.76 -27.87
C LEU A 247 -5.36 -13.93 -29.05
N ILE A 248 -4.57 -12.99 -29.57
CA ILE A 248 -4.92 -12.25 -30.80
C ILE A 248 -5.18 -13.22 -31.96
N SER A 249 -4.31 -14.22 -32.14
CA SER A 249 -4.48 -15.24 -33.19
C SER A 249 -5.74 -16.10 -33.02
N LYS A 250 -6.29 -16.19 -31.80
CA LYS A 250 -7.55 -16.87 -31.48
C LYS A 250 -8.78 -15.98 -31.57
N GLY A 251 -8.62 -14.71 -31.95
CA GLY A 251 -9.74 -13.78 -32.20
C GLY A 251 -10.04 -12.80 -31.07
N PHE A 252 -9.21 -12.72 -30.02
CA PHE A 252 -9.29 -11.66 -29.02
C PHE A 252 -8.69 -10.38 -29.58
N LYS A 253 -9.52 -9.56 -30.23
CA LYS A 253 -9.10 -8.40 -31.03
C LYS A 253 -9.13 -7.07 -30.27
N GLU A 254 -9.73 -7.03 -29.09
CA GLU A 254 -9.86 -5.79 -28.31
C GLU A 254 -8.86 -5.76 -27.15
N PRO A 255 -8.23 -4.61 -26.84
CA PRO A 255 -7.24 -4.51 -25.77
C PRO A 255 -7.75 -4.97 -24.39
N TRP A 256 -8.98 -4.60 -24.04
CA TRP A 256 -9.59 -5.00 -22.77
C TRP A 256 -9.71 -6.52 -22.60
N GLN A 257 -9.88 -7.28 -23.70
CA GLN A 257 -9.94 -8.74 -23.64
C GLN A 257 -8.60 -9.34 -23.24
N ILE A 258 -7.52 -8.79 -23.79
CA ILE A 258 -6.15 -9.19 -23.46
C ILE A 258 -5.79 -8.76 -22.03
N LEU A 259 -6.22 -7.56 -21.62
CA LEU A 259 -6.05 -7.09 -20.26
C LEU A 259 -6.74 -8.02 -19.25
N LEU A 260 -7.99 -8.45 -19.49
CA LEU A 260 -8.70 -9.37 -18.60
C LEU A 260 -7.94 -10.69 -18.39
N ALA A 261 -7.33 -11.24 -19.44
CA ALA A 261 -6.52 -12.46 -19.33
C ALA A 261 -5.30 -12.26 -18.41
N GLN A 262 -4.72 -11.06 -18.38
CA GLN A 262 -3.57 -10.70 -17.55
C GLN A 262 -3.96 -10.35 -16.10
N LEU A 263 -5.14 -9.76 -15.91
CA LEU A 263 -5.66 -9.39 -14.59
C LEU A 263 -6.24 -10.56 -13.82
N HIS A 264 -6.94 -11.47 -14.50
CA HIS A 264 -7.59 -12.62 -13.87
C HIS A 264 -7.19 -13.92 -14.57
N PRO A 265 -5.90 -14.30 -14.56
CA PRO A 265 -5.46 -15.45 -15.29
C PRO A 265 -6.12 -16.75 -14.79
N ILE A 266 -6.43 -16.88 -13.49
CA ILE A 266 -7.11 -18.08 -12.98
C ILE A 266 -8.55 -18.12 -13.48
N ALA A 267 -9.31 -17.02 -13.44
CA ALA A 267 -10.66 -17.00 -14.00
C ALA A 267 -10.66 -17.25 -15.51
N PHE A 268 -9.74 -16.61 -16.25
CA PHE A 268 -9.70 -16.66 -17.70
C PHE A 268 -9.24 -18.03 -18.24
N PHE A 269 -8.16 -18.58 -17.67
CA PHE A 269 -7.50 -19.81 -18.14
C PHE A 269 -7.80 -21.04 -17.28
N GLY A 270 -8.36 -20.88 -16.06
CA GLY A 270 -8.51 -21.92 -15.05
C GLY A 270 -7.31 -22.07 -14.10
N LEU A 271 -6.20 -21.37 -14.37
CA LEU A 271 -4.97 -21.33 -13.58
C LEU A 271 -4.12 -20.11 -13.97
N ASP A 272 -3.14 -19.75 -13.16
CA ASP A 272 -2.19 -18.68 -13.52
C ASP A 272 -1.23 -19.16 -14.63
N LEU A 273 -1.67 -19.01 -15.89
CA LEU A 273 -0.96 -19.53 -17.06
C LEU A 273 0.41 -18.89 -17.24
N PHE A 274 0.53 -17.59 -16.97
CA PHE A 274 1.79 -16.86 -17.09
C PHE A 274 2.79 -17.35 -16.03
N GLU A 275 2.38 -17.48 -14.77
CA GLU A 275 3.21 -18.03 -13.70
C GLU A 275 3.68 -19.45 -14.04
N ARG A 276 2.77 -20.29 -14.54
CA ARG A 276 3.04 -21.69 -14.84
C ARG A 276 4.03 -21.83 -16.00
N LEU A 277 3.81 -21.12 -17.10
CA LEU A 277 4.69 -21.15 -18.27
C LEU A 277 6.08 -20.64 -17.91
N PHE A 278 6.17 -19.49 -17.22
CA PHE A 278 7.44 -18.94 -16.79
C PHE A 278 8.24 -19.96 -15.93
N THR A 279 7.59 -20.55 -14.93
CA THR A 279 8.24 -21.50 -14.00
C THR A 279 8.73 -22.77 -14.69
N ILE A 280 8.05 -23.23 -15.74
CA ILE A 280 8.47 -24.38 -16.56
C ILE A 280 9.68 -23.99 -17.41
N LEU A 281 9.56 -22.91 -18.18
CA LEU A 281 10.54 -22.54 -19.20
C LEU A 281 11.83 -21.98 -18.61
N VAL A 282 11.79 -21.30 -17.45
CA VAL A 282 12.99 -20.71 -16.83
C VAL A 282 14.01 -21.77 -16.36
N LYS A 283 13.57 -23.02 -16.24
CA LYS A 283 14.43 -24.16 -15.91
C LYS A 283 15.15 -24.72 -17.15
N ASP A 284 14.70 -24.38 -18.35
CA ASP A 284 15.26 -24.85 -19.63
C ASP A 284 16.28 -23.84 -20.19
N PRO A 285 17.59 -24.06 -20.02
CA PRO A 285 18.62 -23.13 -20.49
C PRO A 285 18.74 -23.08 -22.02
N GLY A 286 18.06 -23.98 -22.75
CA GLY A 286 18.13 -24.08 -24.20
C GLY A 286 17.19 -23.14 -24.95
N ILE A 287 16.32 -22.42 -24.26
CA ILE A 287 15.41 -21.43 -24.85
C ILE A 287 16.14 -20.10 -24.97
N SER A 288 16.18 -19.49 -26.14
CA SER A 288 16.64 -18.10 -26.26
C SER A 288 15.46 -17.13 -26.30
N PRO A 289 15.30 -16.26 -25.29
CA PRO A 289 14.21 -15.28 -25.26
C PRO A 289 14.47 -14.05 -26.16
N THR A 290 15.45 -14.10 -27.07
CA THR A 290 15.81 -13.05 -28.05
C THR A 290 14.78 -12.84 -29.16
N ALA A 291 13.55 -13.29 -28.92
CA ALA A 291 12.58 -13.76 -29.90
C ALA A 291 11.25 -13.00 -29.85
N ILE A 292 11.25 -11.79 -29.31
CA ILE A 292 10.02 -11.05 -29.09
C ILE A 292 9.59 -10.38 -30.40
N ILE A 293 8.59 -10.97 -31.05
CA ILE A 293 8.01 -10.50 -32.31
C ILE A 293 6.67 -9.81 -32.01
N ASN A 294 6.41 -8.67 -32.66
CA ASN A 294 5.18 -7.88 -32.51
C ASN A 294 4.80 -7.59 -31.04
N PRO A 295 5.70 -6.98 -30.25
CA PRO A 295 5.38 -6.59 -28.88
C PRO A 295 4.36 -5.45 -28.87
N PHE A 296 3.47 -5.45 -27.87
CA PHE A 296 2.65 -4.29 -27.59
C PHE A 296 3.49 -3.12 -27.06
N PRO A 297 3.06 -1.87 -27.34
CA PRO A 297 3.87 -0.69 -27.04
C PRO A 297 3.86 -0.29 -25.56
N PHE A 298 2.86 -0.72 -24.78
CA PHE A 298 2.72 -0.39 -23.36
C PHE A 298 3.15 -1.54 -22.45
N THR A 299 3.92 -1.23 -21.41
CA THR A 299 4.24 -2.13 -20.30
C THR A 299 3.99 -1.39 -18.98
N ALA A 300 3.02 -1.86 -18.20
CA ALA A 300 2.68 -1.30 -16.90
C ALA A 300 3.09 -2.22 -15.76
N ILE A 301 3.70 -1.65 -14.74
CA ILE A 301 4.16 -2.34 -13.54
C ILE A 301 3.58 -1.63 -12.34
N ASP A 302 2.70 -2.33 -11.65
CA ASP A 302 2.06 -1.81 -10.45
C ASP A 302 2.69 -2.39 -9.18
N GLU A 303 2.53 -1.62 -8.09
CA GLU A 303 3.07 -1.90 -6.76
C GLU A 303 4.59 -2.12 -6.72
N ILE A 304 5.37 -1.29 -7.43
CA ILE A 304 6.83 -1.48 -7.59
C ILE A 304 7.62 -1.47 -6.27
N GLN A 305 7.06 -1.00 -5.15
CA GLN A 305 7.77 -0.96 -3.85
C GLN A 305 8.30 -2.32 -3.42
N ASP A 306 7.56 -3.41 -3.69
CA ASP A 306 8.01 -4.75 -3.32
C ASP A 306 9.28 -5.16 -4.10
N LEU A 307 9.48 -4.61 -5.31
CA LEU A 307 10.69 -4.85 -6.11
C LEU A 307 11.83 -3.91 -5.74
N ALA A 308 11.52 -2.66 -5.40
CA ALA A 308 12.49 -1.59 -5.17
C ALA A 308 13.07 -1.60 -3.75
N GLU A 309 12.25 -1.91 -2.75
CA GLU A 309 12.65 -1.94 -1.33
C GLU A 309 13.10 -3.35 -0.88
N GLY A 310 13.25 -4.27 -1.85
CA GLY A 310 13.68 -5.65 -1.61
C GLY A 310 15.16 -5.80 -1.27
N LEU A 311 15.58 -7.04 -0.98
CA LEU A 311 16.98 -7.36 -0.71
C LEU A 311 17.88 -7.04 -1.91
N CYS A 312 19.03 -6.40 -1.64
CA CYS A 312 20.02 -6.09 -2.66
C CYS A 312 20.87 -7.32 -3.03
N LEU A 313 20.37 -8.15 -3.94
CA LEU A 313 20.99 -9.44 -4.31
C LEU A 313 21.58 -9.48 -5.73
N HIS A 314 21.28 -8.48 -6.56
CA HIS A 314 21.61 -8.49 -7.99
C HIS A 314 22.66 -7.44 -8.35
N CYS A 315 23.35 -7.65 -9.47
CA CYS A 315 24.30 -6.69 -10.03
C CYS A 315 23.94 -6.42 -11.49
N LEU A 316 24.08 -5.17 -11.92
CA LEU A 316 23.98 -4.80 -13.34
C LEU A 316 25.30 -5.12 -14.07
N PRO A 317 25.27 -5.28 -15.42
CA PRO A 317 26.49 -5.47 -16.20
C PRO A 317 27.53 -4.36 -15.92
N GLY A 318 28.77 -4.75 -15.67
CA GLY A 318 29.86 -3.80 -15.36
C GLY A 318 29.83 -3.19 -13.96
N SER A 319 28.88 -3.56 -13.10
CA SER A 319 28.80 -3.11 -11.71
C SER A 319 28.94 -4.26 -10.72
N LYS A 320 29.61 -4.01 -9.59
CA LYS A 320 29.63 -4.94 -8.44
C LYS A 320 28.71 -4.49 -7.31
N THR A 321 28.04 -3.35 -7.47
CA THR A 321 27.17 -2.79 -6.45
C THR A 321 25.88 -3.63 -6.40
N PRO A 322 25.57 -4.26 -5.26
CA PRO A 322 24.35 -5.02 -5.11
C PRO A 322 23.13 -4.10 -5.15
N ARG A 323 22.07 -4.54 -5.83
CA ARG A 323 20.84 -3.79 -6.07
C ARG A 323 19.61 -4.69 -5.86
N PRO A 324 18.47 -4.09 -5.50
CA PRO A 324 17.20 -4.80 -5.46
C PRO A 324 16.78 -5.23 -6.88
N PHE A 325 15.84 -6.17 -7.00
CA PHE A 325 15.41 -6.75 -8.28
C PHE A 325 14.82 -5.71 -9.25
N PHE A 326 14.31 -4.58 -8.75
CA PHE A 326 13.82 -3.47 -9.56
C PHE A 326 14.84 -2.99 -10.61
N SER A 327 16.10 -2.69 -10.21
CA SER A 327 17.10 -2.17 -11.15
C SER A 327 17.42 -3.10 -12.33
N PRO A 328 17.78 -4.39 -12.14
CA PRO A 328 18.01 -5.29 -13.26
C PRO A 328 16.74 -5.51 -14.08
N PHE A 329 15.56 -5.54 -13.46
CA PHE A 329 14.30 -5.66 -14.18
C PHE A 329 14.10 -4.51 -15.18
N VAL A 330 14.18 -3.26 -14.71
CA VAL A 330 14.00 -2.08 -15.58
C VAL A 330 15.10 -2.01 -16.63
N TYR A 331 16.35 -2.18 -16.21
CA TYR A 331 17.50 -2.15 -17.12
C TYR A 331 17.39 -3.18 -18.24
N HIS A 332 17.22 -4.47 -17.90
CA HIS A 332 17.18 -5.52 -18.92
C HIS A 332 15.93 -5.45 -19.78
N SER A 333 14.78 -5.01 -19.24
CA SER A 333 13.55 -4.83 -20.02
C SER A 333 13.66 -3.67 -21.02
N LYS A 334 14.24 -2.52 -20.62
CA LYS A 334 14.44 -1.37 -21.51
C LYS A 334 15.52 -1.63 -22.55
N MET A 335 16.60 -2.34 -22.20
CA MET A 335 17.64 -2.75 -23.14
C MET A 335 17.16 -3.73 -24.22
N MET A 336 15.96 -4.28 -24.10
CA MET A 336 15.34 -5.04 -25.19
C MET A 336 14.91 -4.15 -26.36
N GLY A 337 14.72 -2.84 -26.15
CA GLY A 337 14.38 -1.87 -27.20
C GLY A 337 13.00 -2.04 -27.83
N ILE A 338 12.06 -2.68 -27.12
CA ILE A 338 10.75 -3.11 -27.65
C ILE A 338 9.55 -2.61 -26.82
N PHE A 339 9.80 -1.93 -25.71
CA PHE A 339 8.76 -1.40 -24.81
C PHE A 339 8.90 0.13 -24.72
N PRO A 340 8.39 0.86 -25.72
CA PRO A 340 8.54 2.32 -25.78
C PRO A 340 7.85 3.02 -24.61
N HIS A 341 6.66 2.57 -24.19
CA HIS A 341 5.94 3.17 -23.07
C HIS A 341 6.01 2.29 -21.83
N PHE A 342 6.93 2.63 -20.93
CA PHE A 342 7.18 1.85 -19.72
C PHE A 342 6.65 2.59 -18.49
N LEU A 343 5.59 2.07 -17.89
CA LEU A 343 4.77 2.74 -16.88
C LEU A 343 4.97 2.09 -15.51
N LEU A 344 5.32 2.90 -14.52
CA LEU A 344 5.60 2.45 -13.16
C LEU A 344 4.65 3.11 -12.17
N SER A 345 4.07 2.32 -11.27
CA SER A 345 3.21 2.78 -10.18
C SER A 345 3.56 2.04 -8.89
N GLY A 346 3.39 2.72 -7.77
CA GLY A 346 3.12 2.02 -6.52
C GLY A 346 2.92 2.97 -5.36
N THR A 347 2.66 2.43 -4.18
CA THR A 347 2.10 3.19 -3.07
C THR A 347 3.03 3.20 -1.87
N GLY A 348 3.24 4.39 -1.29
CA GLY A 348 4.08 4.54 -0.09
C GLY A 348 5.58 4.46 -0.35
N ILE A 349 5.98 4.56 -1.62
CA ILE A 349 7.36 4.37 -2.07
C ILE A 349 8.22 5.58 -1.73
N ASP A 350 9.44 5.33 -1.28
CA ASP A 350 10.47 6.35 -1.25
C ASP A 350 10.96 6.68 -2.67
N PHE A 351 10.59 7.87 -3.15
CA PHE A 351 10.90 8.33 -4.49
C PHE A 351 12.39 8.58 -4.71
N GLU A 352 13.13 8.99 -3.66
CA GLU A 352 14.58 9.16 -3.75
C GLU A 352 15.27 7.83 -4.01
N SER A 353 14.86 6.80 -3.28
CA SER A 353 15.33 5.43 -3.52
C SER A 353 15.06 4.98 -4.97
N ILE A 354 13.86 5.24 -5.52
CA ILE A 354 13.57 4.91 -6.92
C ILE A 354 14.45 5.70 -7.90
N LYS A 355 14.59 7.01 -7.66
CA LYS A 355 15.44 7.89 -8.46
C LYS A 355 16.89 7.41 -8.46
N GLU A 356 17.47 7.09 -7.31
CA GLU A 356 18.83 6.55 -7.21
C GLU A 356 19.00 5.20 -7.92
N LEU A 357 17.97 4.35 -7.83
CA LEU A 357 17.97 3.07 -8.53
C LEU A 357 17.96 3.26 -10.05
N MET A 358 17.29 4.30 -10.56
CA MET A 358 17.17 4.63 -11.98
C MET A 358 18.35 5.45 -12.55
N GLU A 359 18.87 6.43 -11.80
CA GLU A 359 19.88 7.39 -12.26
C GLU A 359 21.31 6.86 -12.21
N SER A 360 21.52 5.62 -11.76
CA SER A 360 22.86 5.06 -11.66
C SER A 360 23.58 5.08 -13.01
N SER A 361 24.89 5.37 -13.00
CA SER A 361 25.72 5.50 -14.22
C SER A 361 25.68 4.28 -15.15
N VAL A 362 25.33 3.12 -14.61
CA VAL A 362 25.18 1.85 -15.33
C VAL A 362 23.85 1.77 -16.07
N MET A 363 22.82 2.47 -15.58
CA MET A 363 21.52 2.53 -16.24
C MET A 363 21.46 3.58 -17.33
N LYS A 364 22.24 4.67 -17.29
CA LYS A 364 22.27 5.77 -18.29
C LYS A 364 22.72 5.41 -19.72
N SER A 365 22.60 4.15 -20.15
CA SER A 365 22.97 3.69 -21.49
C SER A 365 21.96 4.24 -22.53
N GLY A 366 22.10 5.51 -22.90
CA GLY A 366 21.21 6.25 -23.80
C GLY A 366 19.94 6.79 -23.11
N GLN A 367 19.19 7.66 -23.81
CA GLN A 367 17.95 8.28 -23.31
C GLN A 367 16.87 7.27 -22.85
N VAL A 368 17.00 6.00 -23.26
CA VAL A 368 15.99 4.94 -23.10
C VAL A 368 15.63 4.66 -21.64
N THR A 369 16.56 4.84 -20.70
CA THR A 369 16.32 4.60 -19.26
C THR A 369 16.07 5.87 -18.47
N ASP A 370 16.04 7.03 -19.12
CA ASP A 370 15.62 8.27 -18.47
C ASP A 370 14.20 8.09 -17.93
N TYR A 371 13.81 8.91 -16.96
CA TYR A 371 12.46 8.84 -16.39
C TYR A 371 11.80 10.22 -16.34
N VAL A 372 10.48 10.20 -16.39
CA VAL A 372 9.61 11.38 -16.22
C VAL A 372 8.59 11.07 -15.12
N VAL A 373 8.41 12.02 -14.20
CA VAL A 373 7.41 11.93 -13.14
C VAL A 373 6.07 12.43 -13.66
N ILE A 374 5.02 11.65 -13.42
CA ILE A 374 3.65 12.03 -13.72
C ILE A 374 2.90 12.14 -12.40
N SER A 375 2.56 13.37 -12.03
CA SER A 375 1.90 13.68 -10.75
C SER A 375 0.58 14.44 -10.91
N ASP A 376 0.13 14.72 -12.14
CA ASP A 376 -1.08 15.50 -12.46
C ASP A 376 -2.39 14.73 -12.16
N PHE A 377 -2.48 14.18 -10.97
CA PHE A 377 -3.70 13.64 -10.41
C PHE A 377 -4.47 14.76 -9.73
N HIS A 378 -5.79 14.74 -9.87
CA HIS A 378 -6.68 15.74 -9.34
C HIS A 378 -7.57 15.10 -8.25
N PRO A 379 -7.84 15.83 -7.16
CA PRO A 379 -8.88 15.45 -6.22
C PRO A 379 -10.27 15.49 -6.91
N LEU A 380 -11.12 14.51 -6.60
CA LEU A 380 -12.50 14.51 -7.06
C LEU A 380 -13.28 15.67 -6.47
N THR A 381 -13.86 16.46 -7.36
CA THR A 381 -14.86 17.47 -7.06
C THR A 381 -16.20 16.84 -6.70
N LYS A 382 -17.10 17.62 -6.07
CA LYS A 382 -18.48 17.19 -5.78
C LYS A 382 -19.19 16.61 -7.01
N LEU A 383 -19.05 17.26 -8.17
CA LEU A 383 -19.67 16.82 -9.42
C LEU A 383 -19.12 15.47 -9.89
N GLU A 384 -17.81 15.26 -9.80
CA GLU A 384 -17.19 13.98 -10.17
C GLU A 384 -17.55 12.86 -9.18
N VAL A 385 -17.72 13.20 -7.89
CA VAL A 385 -18.27 12.26 -6.89
C VAL A 385 -19.69 11.86 -7.26
N GLU A 386 -20.54 12.81 -7.65
CA GLU A 386 -21.92 12.53 -8.10
C GLU A 386 -21.95 11.62 -9.31
N GLN A 387 -21.16 11.94 -10.33
CA GLN A 387 -21.06 11.14 -11.55
C GLN A 387 -20.55 9.73 -11.25
N TYR A 388 -19.51 9.61 -10.44
CA TYR A 388 -18.93 8.32 -10.06
C TYR A 388 -19.92 7.45 -9.28
N ALA A 389 -20.57 8.01 -8.25
CA ALA A 389 -21.56 7.30 -7.44
C ALA A 389 -22.80 6.93 -8.27
N ARG A 390 -23.32 7.85 -9.09
CA ARG A 390 -24.47 7.61 -9.96
C ARG A 390 -24.21 6.46 -10.92
N GLN A 391 -23.07 6.48 -11.61
CA GLN A 391 -22.72 5.42 -12.56
C GLN A 391 -22.64 4.07 -11.85
N PHE A 392 -21.90 4.00 -10.73
CA PHE A 392 -21.78 2.77 -9.95
C PHE A 392 -23.16 2.22 -9.54
N LEU A 393 -24.04 3.06 -9.01
CA LEU A 393 -25.35 2.62 -8.51
C LEU A 393 -26.31 2.21 -9.64
N GLN A 394 -26.25 2.87 -10.81
CA GLN A 394 -27.00 2.47 -12.01
C GLN A 394 -26.58 1.07 -12.47
N ASP A 395 -25.28 0.80 -12.47
CA ASP A 395 -24.72 -0.48 -12.92
C ASP A 395 -25.21 -1.65 -12.06
N HIS A 396 -25.43 -1.43 -10.78
CA HIS A 396 -25.95 -2.43 -9.84
C HIS A 396 -27.48 -2.36 -9.69
N GLN A 397 -28.17 -1.61 -10.55
CA GLN A 397 -29.63 -1.48 -10.57
C GLN A 397 -30.22 -1.09 -9.19
N VAL A 398 -29.53 -0.20 -8.48
CA VAL A 398 -29.92 0.23 -7.14
C VAL A 398 -31.14 1.15 -7.20
N ASN A 399 -32.13 0.87 -6.36
CA ASN A 399 -33.30 1.74 -6.16
C ASN A 399 -32.94 3.01 -5.38
N GLN A 400 -33.72 4.09 -5.51
CA GLN A 400 -33.50 5.36 -4.80
C GLN A 400 -32.15 6.05 -5.09
N LEU A 401 -31.70 5.90 -6.33
CA LEU A 401 -30.40 6.37 -6.78
C LEU A 401 -30.10 7.83 -6.42
N ASP A 402 -31.00 8.76 -6.71
CA ASP A 402 -30.75 10.20 -6.50
C ASP A 402 -30.54 10.56 -5.03
N ALA A 403 -31.27 9.91 -4.12
CA ALA A 403 -31.13 10.16 -2.69
C ALA A 403 -29.76 9.69 -2.17
N ILE A 404 -29.29 8.53 -2.63
CA ILE A 404 -27.98 7.99 -2.24
C ILE A 404 -26.86 8.84 -2.83
N VAL A 405 -26.96 9.22 -4.12
CA VAL A 405 -25.97 10.07 -4.79
C VAL A 405 -25.85 11.42 -4.09
N SER A 406 -26.97 12.10 -3.81
CA SER A 406 -26.96 13.37 -3.07
C SER A 406 -26.34 13.18 -1.68
N ARG A 407 -26.70 12.11 -0.97
CA ARG A 407 -26.16 11.86 0.38
C ARG A 407 -24.65 11.70 0.40
N ILE A 408 -24.07 11.05 -0.61
CA ILE A 408 -22.61 10.88 -0.78
C ILE A 408 -21.96 12.19 -1.22
N SER A 409 -22.53 12.88 -2.21
CA SER A 409 -21.93 14.10 -2.75
C SER A 409 -21.98 15.28 -1.78
N ASP A 410 -22.99 15.33 -0.91
CA ASP A 410 -23.08 16.32 0.17
C ASP A 410 -22.14 15.99 1.36
N PHE A 411 -21.51 14.81 1.36
CA PHE A 411 -20.59 14.40 2.41
C PHE A 411 -19.13 14.72 2.03
N GLU A 412 -18.72 15.97 2.30
CA GLU A 412 -17.43 16.53 1.88
C GLU A 412 -16.19 15.77 2.37
N LEU A 413 -16.26 15.06 3.51
CA LEU A 413 -15.14 14.25 4.03
C LEU A 413 -14.70 13.14 3.08
N CYS A 414 -15.56 12.68 2.17
CA CYS A 414 -15.19 11.64 1.20
C CYS A 414 -14.69 12.19 -0.15
N HIS A 415 -14.67 13.52 -0.32
CA HIS A 415 -14.19 14.16 -1.54
C HIS A 415 -12.67 14.04 -1.66
N GLY A 416 -12.14 14.31 -2.85
CA GLY A 416 -10.73 14.15 -3.14
C GLY A 416 -10.39 12.74 -3.62
N ARG A 417 -10.17 11.78 -2.71
CA ARG A 417 -9.66 10.46 -3.14
C ARG A 417 -10.76 9.55 -3.68
N PRO A 418 -10.63 9.01 -4.91
CA PRO A 418 -11.54 8.00 -5.45
C PRO A 418 -11.78 6.80 -4.52
N ARG A 419 -10.74 6.40 -3.78
CA ARG A 419 -10.81 5.30 -2.82
C ARG A 419 -11.80 5.54 -1.68
N PHE A 420 -12.03 6.80 -1.28
CA PHE A 420 -12.99 7.12 -0.23
C PHE A 420 -14.42 6.86 -0.68
N VAL A 421 -14.77 7.35 -1.87
CA VAL A 421 -16.08 7.11 -2.48
C VAL A 421 -16.29 5.63 -2.76
N SER A 422 -15.29 4.93 -3.32
CA SER A 422 -15.41 3.49 -3.58
C SER A 422 -15.61 2.69 -2.30
N TYR A 423 -14.92 3.05 -1.21
CA TYR A 423 -15.09 2.40 0.09
C TYR A 423 -16.52 2.54 0.63
N ILE A 424 -17.13 3.73 0.50
CA ILE A 424 -18.52 3.97 0.89
C ILE A 424 -19.46 3.13 0.03
N LEU A 425 -19.29 3.14 -1.30
CA LEU A 425 -20.14 2.37 -2.22
C LEU A 425 -20.03 0.85 -1.97
N ASP A 426 -18.83 0.33 -1.76
CA ASP A 426 -18.63 -1.09 -1.43
C ASP A 426 -19.23 -1.47 -0.08
N ALA A 427 -19.16 -0.56 0.91
CA ALA A 427 -19.82 -0.74 2.20
C ALA A 427 -21.34 -0.71 2.05
N TYR A 428 -21.87 0.17 1.21
CA TYR A 428 -23.29 0.25 0.87
C TYR A 428 -23.79 -1.02 0.19
N MET A 429 -23.05 -1.58 -0.78
CA MET A 429 -23.44 -2.83 -1.43
C MET A 429 -23.54 -4.01 -0.45
N LYS A 430 -22.86 -3.93 0.71
CA LYS A 430 -22.92 -4.95 1.77
C LYS A 430 -24.03 -4.68 2.79
N SER A 431 -24.34 -3.41 3.09
CA SER A 431 -25.34 -3.03 4.10
C SER A 431 -26.73 -2.74 3.53
N ASN A 432 -26.81 -2.40 2.23
CA ASN A 432 -27.96 -1.77 1.58
C ASN A 432 -28.47 -0.50 2.32
N ASP A 433 -27.57 0.20 3.01
CA ASP A 433 -27.89 1.36 3.86
C ASP A 433 -26.73 2.36 3.84
N ILE A 434 -27.00 3.57 3.33
CA ILE A 434 -25.97 4.59 3.08
C ILE A 434 -25.41 5.20 4.36
N ASP A 435 -26.25 5.39 5.38
CA ASP A 435 -25.81 5.93 6.67
C ASP A 435 -24.83 4.95 7.36
N THR A 436 -25.11 3.64 7.29
CA THR A 436 -24.21 2.58 7.76
C THR A 436 -22.88 2.58 6.99
N ALA A 437 -22.92 2.83 5.69
CA ALA A 437 -21.71 2.89 4.86
C ALA A 437 -20.84 4.11 5.19
N ILE A 438 -21.46 5.28 5.37
CA ILE A 438 -20.77 6.50 5.82
C ILE A 438 -20.19 6.30 7.22
N SER A 439 -20.94 5.66 8.14
CA SER A 439 -20.45 5.32 9.49
C SER A 439 -19.17 4.48 9.46
N LYS A 440 -19.13 3.45 8.60
CA LYS A 440 -17.93 2.63 8.39
C LYS A 440 -16.76 3.45 7.84
N PHE A 441 -17.01 4.35 6.90
CA PHE A 441 -15.98 5.23 6.35
C PHE A 441 -15.41 6.15 7.44
N ILE A 442 -16.27 6.83 8.21
CA ILE A 442 -15.85 7.69 9.33
C ILE A 442 -15.00 6.91 10.32
N THR A 443 -15.48 5.73 10.73
CA THR A 443 -14.73 4.85 11.63
C THR A 443 -13.36 4.46 11.05
N GLY A 444 -13.28 4.21 9.74
CA GLY A 444 -12.03 3.85 9.09
C GLY A 444 -11.03 5.00 8.95
N ILE A 445 -11.48 6.25 8.76
CA ILE A 445 -10.59 7.44 8.71
C ILE A 445 -10.24 7.97 10.10
N SER A 446 -11.06 7.71 11.13
CA SER A 446 -10.73 8.04 12.51
C SER A 446 -9.82 7.00 13.16
N ASN A 447 -9.78 5.78 12.63
CA ASN A 447 -8.83 4.77 13.09
C ASN A 447 -7.45 5.05 12.47
N ILE A 448 -6.51 5.54 13.28
CA ILE A 448 -5.14 5.85 12.84
C ILE A 448 -4.37 4.63 12.31
N ASN A 449 -4.79 3.42 12.68
CA ASN A 449 -4.26 2.15 12.18
C ASN A 449 -5.07 1.60 10.98
N GLY A 450 -6.13 2.30 10.57
CA GLY A 450 -7.07 1.90 9.53
C GLY A 450 -6.45 1.92 8.14
N GLN A 451 -6.95 1.06 7.24
CA GLN A 451 -6.44 0.98 5.87
C GLN A 451 -6.78 2.19 5.00
N ILE A 452 -7.85 2.92 5.34
CA ILE A 452 -8.28 4.13 4.63
C ILE A 452 -7.81 5.42 5.33
N PHE A 453 -7.03 5.30 6.42
CA PHE A 453 -6.44 6.45 7.08
C PHE A 453 -5.53 7.21 6.11
N PRO A 454 -5.80 8.49 5.79
CA PRO A 454 -5.11 9.21 4.71
C PRO A 454 -3.60 9.35 4.92
N LEU A 455 -3.17 9.47 6.19
CA LEU A 455 -1.80 9.74 6.62
C LEU A 455 -1.08 8.51 7.18
N ARG A 456 -1.48 7.31 6.75
CA ARG A 456 -0.97 6.04 7.30
C ARG A 456 0.55 5.89 7.19
N PHE A 457 1.15 6.32 6.08
CA PHE A 457 2.59 6.20 5.87
C PHE A 457 3.37 7.15 6.79
N LEU A 458 2.90 8.40 6.95
CA LEU A 458 3.48 9.33 7.91
C LEU A 458 3.44 8.76 9.32
N LYS A 459 2.31 8.20 9.71
CA LYS A 459 2.15 7.58 11.02
C LYS A 459 3.09 6.40 11.22
N ASN A 460 3.22 5.51 10.23
CA ASN A 460 4.11 4.36 10.33
C ASN A 460 5.56 4.78 10.54
N ASP A 461 6.02 5.82 9.84
CA ASP A 461 7.36 6.36 9.98
C ASP A 461 7.58 6.95 11.39
N LEU A 462 6.61 7.72 11.90
CA LEU A 462 6.67 8.28 13.26
C LEU A 462 6.70 7.20 14.35
N ASP A 463 5.87 6.16 14.22
CA ASP A 463 5.86 5.02 15.15
C ASP A 463 7.16 4.21 15.07
N GLY A 464 7.78 4.14 13.89
CA GLY A 464 9.09 3.54 13.66
C GLY A 464 10.26 4.36 14.19
N GLY A 465 10.01 5.53 14.81
CA GLY A 465 11.04 6.43 15.31
C GLY A 465 11.81 7.15 14.22
N ILE A 466 11.32 7.14 12.97
CA ILE A 466 11.91 7.87 11.86
C ILE A 466 11.64 9.36 12.07
N ARG A 467 12.70 10.16 12.08
CA ARG A 467 12.66 11.61 12.29
C ARG A 467 12.22 12.36 11.04
N SER A 468 11.19 11.88 10.35
CA SER A 468 10.66 12.47 9.10
C SER A 468 10.31 13.95 9.27
N PHE A 469 9.86 14.34 10.46
CA PHE A 469 9.52 15.71 10.82
C PHE A 469 10.71 16.63 11.10
N ASP A 470 11.90 16.09 11.40
CA ASP A 470 13.10 16.87 11.69
C ASP A 470 13.91 17.19 10.42
N ARG A 471 13.51 16.64 9.27
CA ARG A 471 14.16 16.90 7.98
C ARG A 471 14.14 18.40 7.68
N VAL A 472 15.29 18.97 7.32
CA VAL A 472 15.44 20.40 7.02
C VAL A 472 15.28 20.63 5.52
N ILE A 473 14.41 21.59 5.16
CA ILE A 473 14.06 22.03 3.81
C ILE A 473 14.18 23.56 3.82
N ASP A 474 15.05 24.11 2.98
CA ASP A 474 15.31 25.56 2.87
C ASP A 474 15.54 26.27 4.22
N GLY A 475 16.20 25.59 5.17
CA GLY A 475 16.53 26.12 6.49
C GLY A 475 15.48 25.87 7.57
N ASP A 476 14.35 25.24 7.24
CA ASP A 476 13.25 24.93 8.16
C ASP A 476 12.93 23.45 8.23
N THR A 477 12.27 22.99 9.31
CA THR A 477 11.87 21.58 9.40
C THR A 477 10.61 21.29 8.58
N LEU A 478 10.52 20.10 7.98
CA LEU A 478 9.31 19.62 7.29
C LEU A 478 8.07 19.69 8.20
N SER A 479 8.23 19.39 9.49
CA SER A 479 7.18 19.58 10.50
C SER A 479 6.67 21.01 10.57
N ARG A 480 7.58 21.99 10.57
CA ARG A 480 7.22 23.41 10.57
C ARG A 480 6.53 23.79 9.26
N ILE A 481 7.04 23.36 8.11
CA ILE A 481 6.44 23.66 6.80
C ILE A 481 5.01 23.10 6.71
N ILE A 482 4.81 21.83 7.11
CA ILE A 482 3.47 21.22 7.09
C ILE A 482 2.56 21.93 8.10
N ARG A 483 3.04 22.26 9.30
CA ARG A 483 2.26 23.01 10.28
C ARG A 483 1.86 24.38 9.77
N ASP A 484 2.79 25.11 9.17
CA ASP A 484 2.58 26.46 8.67
C ASP A 484 1.60 26.45 7.48
N ALA A 485 1.70 25.47 6.59
CA ALA A 485 0.72 25.28 5.52
C ALA A 485 -0.62 24.74 6.03
N PHE A 486 -0.65 23.93 7.09
CA PHE A 486 -1.89 23.53 7.76
C PHE A 486 -2.58 24.73 8.39
N LEU A 487 -1.81 25.66 8.95
CA LEU A 487 -2.31 26.95 9.41
C LEU A 487 -2.83 27.80 8.25
N ASP A 488 -2.16 27.81 7.10
CA ASP A 488 -2.66 28.50 5.89
C ASP A 488 -3.93 27.80 5.37
N ALA A 489 -4.04 26.48 5.46
CA ALA A 489 -5.27 25.75 5.17
C ALA A 489 -6.43 26.20 6.06
N ILE A 490 -6.16 26.30 7.36
CA ILE A 490 -7.09 26.87 8.34
C ILE A 490 -7.37 28.35 8.07
N TRP A 491 -6.46 29.10 7.46
CA TRP A 491 -6.64 30.53 7.30
C TRP A 491 -7.33 30.91 5.99
N GLU A 492 -6.93 30.26 4.89
CA GLU A 492 -7.27 30.60 3.51
C GLU A 492 -8.21 29.55 2.87
N GLY A 493 -8.40 28.38 3.50
CA GLY A 493 -9.22 27.28 2.99
C GLY A 493 -8.59 26.50 1.83
N LYS A 494 -7.32 26.80 1.51
CA LYS A 494 -6.50 26.04 0.57
C LYS A 494 -5.14 25.83 1.20
N MET A 495 -4.61 24.62 1.05
CA MET A 495 -3.27 24.31 1.55
C MET A 495 -2.37 24.03 0.36
N GLN A 496 -1.39 24.91 0.16
CA GLN A 496 -0.33 24.66 -0.81
C GLN A 496 1.00 24.57 -0.06
N LEU A 497 1.63 23.41 -0.13
CA LEU A 497 2.99 23.19 0.34
C LEU A 497 3.94 23.49 -0.83
N LYS A 498 4.74 24.54 -0.71
CA LYS A 498 5.83 24.83 -1.65
C LYS A 498 7.03 23.95 -1.33
N VAL A 499 6.90 22.67 -1.62
CA VAL A 499 7.97 21.67 -1.49
C VAL A 499 8.24 21.09 -2.87
N ALA A 500 9.50 21.14 -3.29
CA ALA A 500 9.93 20.64 -4.59
C ALA A 500 10.57 19.26 -4.48
N ASP A 501 10.77 18.61 -5.63
CA ASP A 501 11.58 17.41 -5.77
C ASP A 501 11.24 16.31 -4.73
N ASN A 502 12.23 15.89 -3.95
CA ASN A 502 12.14 14.80 -2.99
C ASN A 502 11.20 15.15 -1.83
N ASP A 503 11.16 16.41 -1.41
CA ASP A 503 10.27 16.82 -0.32
C ASP A 503 8.80 16.81 -0.76
N GLY A 504 8.54 17.20 -2.02
CA GLY A 504 7.23 17.01 -2.65
C GLY A 504 6.85 15.54 -2.75
N ALA A 505 7.77 14.69 -3.20
CA ALA A 505 7.51 13.26 -3.29
C ALA A 505 7.23 12.61 -1.93
N ASN A 506 7.94 13.03 -0.87
CA ASN A 506 7.68 12.60 0.50
C ASN A 506 6.32 13.07 1.01
N ALA A 507 5.93 14.31 0.72
CA ALA A 507 4.60 14.79 1.05
C ALA A 507 3.49 13.96 0.37
N ILE A 508 3.68 13.56 -0.90
CA ILE A 508 2.77 12.64 -1.60
C ILE A 508 2.78 11.24 -0.95
N ARG A 509 3.96 10.70 -0.64
CA ARG A 509 4.12 9.40 0.05
C ARG A 509 3.36 9.37 1.37
N TYR A 510 3.47 10.45 2.16
CA TYR A 510 2.77 10.63 3.42
C TYR A 510 1.26 10.82 3.28
N GLY A 511 0.77 11.02 2.06
CA GLY A 511 -0.65 11.24 1.80
C GLY A 511 -1.10 12.63 2.18
N LEU A 512 -0.22 13.64 2.08
CA LEU A 512 -0.58 15.03 2.35
C LEU A 512 -1.47 15.58 1.23
N GLY A 513 -1.12 15.42 -0.04
CA GLY A 513 -1.93 15.97 -1.12
C GLY A 513 -1.39 15.65 -2.50
N PHE A 514 -2.02 16.24 -3.52
CA PHE A 514 -1.71 16.00 -4.92
C PHE A 514 -0.56 16.90 -5.39
N GLY A 515 0.35 16.38 -6.20
CA GLY A 515 1.52 17.13 -6.67
C GLY A 515 1.22 17.89 -7.96
N GLN A 516 1.63 19.14 -8.01
CA GLN A 516 1.67 19.93 -9.24
C GLN A 516 3.06 19.83 -9.86
N THR A 517 3.14 19.55 -11.16
CA THR A 517 4.42 19.43 -11.87
C THR A 517 4.71 20.64 -12.76
N VAL A 518 5.98 21.04 -12.81
CA VAL A 518 6.52 22.01 -13.76
C VAL A 518 7.79 21.39 -14.33
N ASP A 519 7.85 21.26 -15.66
CA ASP A 519 8.97 20.65 -16.39
C ASP A 519 9.38 19.23 -15.89
N GLY A 520 8.40 18.41 -15.49
CA GLY A 520 8.63 17.04 -15.03
C GLY A 520 9.09 16.92 -13.57
N THR A 521 9.19 18.04 -12.85
CA THR A 521 9.53 18.11 -11.43
C THR A 521 8.33 18.55 -10.62
N ILE A 522 8.17 18.00 -9.43
CA ILE A 522 7.13 18.42 -8.48
C ILE A 522 7.50 19.82 -7.97
N SER A 523 6.62 20.79 -8.17
CA SER A 523 6.83 22.19 -7.76
C SER A 523 6.11 22.53 -6.46
N SER A 524 4.96 21.91 -6.22
CA SER A 524 4.17 22.10 -5.00
C SER A 524 3.21 20.95 -4.77
N ILE A 525 2.73 20.82 -3.52
CA ILE A 525 1.68 19.88 -3.14
C ILE A 525 0.43 20.66 -2.72
N GLU A 526 -0.71 20.30 -3.29
CA GLU A 526 -2.00 20.87 -2.95
C GLU A 526 -2.81 19.87 -2.10
N ILE A 527 -3.17 20.28 -0.87
CA ILE A 527 -4.07 19.50 -0.01
C ILE A 527 -5.46 20.12 -0.13
N GLN A 528 -6.37 19.38 -0.76
CA GLN A 528 -7.79 19.76 -0.88
C GLN A 528 -8.71 18.83 -0.08
N GLU A 529 -8.21 17.70 0.41
CA GLU A 529 -9.06 16.74 1.11
C GLU A 529 -9.32 17.16 2.57
N LEU A 530 -10.58 17.43 2.91
CA LEU A 530 -11.00 17.73 4.29
C LEU A 530 -10.61 16.61 5.26
N ALA A 531 -10.68 15.35 4.83
CA ALA A 531 -10.23 14.21 5.63
C ALA A 531 -8.74 14.29 6.01
N VAL A 532 -7.88 14.81 5.14
CA VAL A 532 -6.45 14.99 5.46
C VAL A 532 -6.28 16.09 6.50
N ILE A 533 -6.98 17.21 6.33
CA ILE A 533 -6.96 18.34 7.29
C ILE A 533 -7.36 17.85 8.68
N GLU A 534 -8.44 17.07 8.80
CA GLU A 534 -8.86 16.49 10.07
C GLU A 534 -7.79 15.57 10.67
N CYS A 535 -7.20 14.70 9.86
CA CYS A 535 -6.19 13.77 10.35
C CYS A 535 -4.88 14.45 10.76
N LEU A 536 -4.51 15.61 10.17
CA LEU A 536 -3.31 16.36 10.54
C LEU A 536 -3.36 16.87 11.98
N ARG A 537 -4.57 17.10 12.52
CA ARG A 537 -4.78 17.54 13.91
C ARG A 537 -4.17 16.59 14.95
N TYR A 538 -4.05 15.31 14.62
CA TYR A 538 -3.48 14.28 15.50
C TYR A 538 -1.95 14.28 15.58
N PHE A 539 -1.27 14.98 14.67
CA PHE A 539 0.18 14.97 14.56
C PHE A 539 0.84 16.25 15.10
N PHE A 540 0.13 17.37 15.14
CA PHE A 540 0.70 18.64 15.57
C PHE A 540 0.33 19.02 17.01
N PRO A 541 1.31 19.37 17.85
CA PRO A 541 1.04 19.96 19.17
C PRO A 541 0.33 21.31 19.03
N PHE A 542 -0.54 21.67 19.98
CA PHE A 542 -1.39 22.84 19.80
C PHE A 542 -0.66 24.12 20.17
N ALA A 543 0.27 24.04 21.12
CA ALA A 543 0.97 25.22 21.62
C ALA A 543 1.74 25.99 20.53
N PRO A 544 2.49 25.32 19.63
CA PRO A 544 3.09 25.97 18.46
C PRO A 544 2.05 26.53 17.49
N ILE A 545 0.97 25.79 17.22
CA ILE A 545 -0.11 26.20 16.30
C ILE A 545 -0.76 27.50 16.78
N VAL A 546 -1.19 27.56 18.04
CA VAL A 546 -1.85 28.74 18.62
C VAL A 546 -0.91 29.95 18.68
N LYS A 547 0.37 29.76 19.00
CA LYS A 547 1.36 30.87 18.96
C LYS A 547 1.55 31.42 17.55
N SER A 548 1.66 30.56 16.54
CA SER A 548 1.81 30.98 15.14
C SER A 548 0.57 31.71 14.61
N LEU A 549 -0.63 31.31 15.03
CA LEU A 549 -1.88 31.99 14.67
C LEU A 549 -1.90 33.46 15.09
N TYR A 550 -1.40 33.79 16.30
CA TYR A 550 -1.31 35.19 16.75
C TYR A 550 -0.39 36.05 15.87
N GLN A 551 0.57 35.46 15.17
CA GLN A 551 1.50 36.19 14.32
C GLN A 551 0.94 36.49 12.92
N ARG A 552 -0.14 35.79 12.50
CA ARG A 552 -0.73 35.89 11.15
C ARG A 552 -1.93 36.83 11.03
N ILE A 553 -2.23 37.61 12.06
CA ILE A 553 -3.44 38.44 12.22
C ILE A 553 -3.68 39.50 11.11
N GLY A 554 -2.74 39.71 10.17
CA GLY A 554 -2.80 40.74 9.13
C GLY A 554 -3.37 40.36 7.75
N SER A 555 -3.67 39.08 7.45
CA SER A 555 -4.06 38.62 6.10
C SER A 555 -5.51 38.14 5.97
N SER A 556 -6.03 38.13 4.72
CA SER A 556 -7.39 37.74 4.32
C SER A 556 -7.86 36.40 4.90
N PHE A 557 -9.17 36.28 5.15
CA PHE A 557 -9.74 35.22 5.99
C PHE A 557 -10.82 34.40 5.26
N ASN A 558 -10.85 33.08 5.50
CA ASN A 558 -11.92 32.18 5.06
C ASN A 558 -12.94 31.84 6.18
N PRO A 559 -14.23 32.19 6.02
CA PRO A 559 -15.31 31.91 6.96
C PRO A 559 -15.44 30.48 7.48
N GLN A 560 -15.14 29.48 6.65
CA GLN A 560 -15.40 28.07 6.96
C GLN A 560 -14.48 27.51 8.05
N MET A 561 -13.35 28.15 8.33
CA MET A 561 -12.28 27.57 9.16
C MET A 561 -12.17 28.13 10.58
N VAL A 562 -13.04 29.09 10.96
CA VAL A 562 -13.11 29.62 12.34
C VAL A 562 -13.45 28.53 13.35
N GLY A 563 -14.20 27.50 12.92
CA GLY A 563 -14.54 26.35 13.75
C GLY A 563 -13.29 25.69 14.35
N TYR A 564 -12.34 25.28 13.49
CA TYR A 564 -11.08 24.70 13.93
C TYR A 564 -10.29 25.63 14.85
N LEU A 565 -10.10 26.89 14.45
CA LEU A 565 -9.39 27.87 15.28
C LEU A 565 -10.00 27.97 16.68
N MET A 566 -11.33 28.08 16.76
CA MET A 566 -12.04 28.13 18.02
C MET A 566 -11.88 26.86 18.84
N GLU A 567 -11.93 25.69 18.20
CA GLU A 567 -11.67 24.41 18.86
C GLU A 567 -10.28 24.36 19.51
N TYR A 568 -9.24 24.80 18.80
CA TYR A 568 -7.88 24.87 19.33
C TYR A 568 -7.75 25.87 20.49
N LEU A 569 -8.30 27.08 20.35
CA LEU A 569 -8.24 28.11 21.39
C LEU A 569 -8.99 27.68 22.65
N VAL A 570 -10.19 27.11 22.49
CA VAL A 570 -11.00 26.63 23.61
C VAL A 570 -10.34 25.44 24.29
N ALA A 571 -9.81 24.47 23.54
CA ALA A 571 -9.07 23.34 24.10
C ALA A 571 -7.87 23.82 24.94
N PHE A 572 -7.06 24.73 24.41
CA PHE A 572 -5.91 25.30 25.11
C PHE A 572 -6.36 26.01 26.39
N ALA A 573 -7.37 26.87 26.31
CA ALA A 573 -7.90 27.58 27.47
C ALA A 573 -8.45 26.63 28.55
N LEU A 574 -9.17 25.57 28.17
CA LEU A 574 -9.67 24.56 29.11
C LEU A 574 -8.52 23.89 29.87
N VAL A 575 -7.49 23.42 29.15
CA VAL A 575 -6.32 22.77 29.77
C VAL A 575 -5.55 23.75 30.65
N ALA A 576 -5.31 24.98 30.18
CA ALA A 576 -4.60 26.00 30.95
C ALA A 576 -5.36 26.39 32.23
N ASN A 577 -6.69 26.48 32.15
CA ASN A 577 -7.53 26.85 33.28
C ASN A 577 -7.62 25.75 34.34
N HIS A 578 -7.71 24.49 33.92
CA HIS A 578 -8.04 23.37 34.82
C HIS A 578 -6.87 22.45 35.15
N SER A 579 -5.86 22.33 34.28
CA SER A 579 -4.67 21.50 34.48
C SER A 579 -3.35 22.28 34.53
N GLY A 580 -3.37 23.58 34.26
CA GLY A 580 -2.22 24.47 34.44
C GLY A 580 -1.38 24.68 33.18
N SER A 581 -0.41 25.60 33.27
CA SER A 581 0.43 26.03 32.15
C SER A 581 1.27 24.91 31.56
N ASP A 582 1.78 24.00 32.39
CA ASP A 582 2.69 22.94 31.94
C ASP A 582 1.95 21.92 31.05
N ALA A 583 0.77 21.48 31.49
CA ALA A 583 -0.12 20.61 30.70
C ALA A 583 -0.59 21.32 29.41
N ALA A 584 -0.84 22.63 29.47
CA ALA A 584 -1.26 23.40 28.31
C ALA A 584 -0.13 23.60 27.29
N ASN A 585 1.12 23.72 27.74
CA ASN A 585 2.28 23.82 26.87
C ASN A 585 2.63 22.49 26.17
N SER A 586 2.27 21.36 26.77
CA SER A 586 2.43 20.01 26.19
C SER A 586 1.16 19.48 25.53
N ILE A 587 0.13 20.31 25.38
CA ILE A 587 -1.18 19.89 24.91
C ILE A 587 -1.12 19.21 23.54
N LYS A 588 -1.83 18.09 23.41
CA LYS A 588 -1.95 17.31 22.18
C LYS A 588 -3.35 16.73 22.02
N ALA A 589 -3.72 16.41 20.79
CA ALA A 589 -4.96 15.73 20.48
C ALA A 589 -4.77 14.25 20.79
N SER A 590 -5.78 13.62 21.40
CA SER A 590 -5.82 12.18 21.52
C SER A 590 -5.87 11.55 20.12
N ARG A 591 -5.14 10.45 19.96
CA ARG A 591 -5.14 9.64 18.74
C ARG A 591 -6.15 8.49 18.81
N ASP A 592 -6.82 8.34 19.96
CA ASP A 592 -7.70 7.22 20.25
C ASP A 592 -9.17 7.61 20.05
N SER A 593 -10.05 6.60 20.06
CA SER A 593 -11.49 6.87 20.08
C SER A 593 -11.88 7.64 21.33
N ALA A 594 -13.01 8.36 21.31
CA ALA A 594 -13.49 9.10 22.48
C ALA A 594 -13.61 8.24 23.74
N SER A 595 -14.04 6.98 23.60
CA SER A 595 -14.15 6.02 24.69
C SER A 595 -12.81 5.54 25.23
N ASP A 596 -11.80 5.41 24.38
CA ASP A 596 -10.45 4.98 24.78
C ASP A 596 -9.70 6.15 25.42
N TYR A 597 -9.84 7.36 24.85
CA TYR A 597 -9.34 8.60 25.44
C TYR A 597 -9.82 8.79 26.88
N LEU A 598 -11.10 8.55 27.15
CA LEU A 598 -11.68 8.70 28.48
C LEU A 598 -11.09 7.73 29.52
N GLN A 599 -10.44 6.66 29.09
CA GLN A 599 -9.72 5.72 29.97
C GLN A 599 -8.28 6.17 30.25
N CYS A 600 -7.74 7.12 29.49
CA CYS A 600 -6.43 7.71 29.71
C CYS A 600 -6.48 8.78 30.82
N ASP A 601 -5.42 8.90 31.62
CA ASP A 601 -5.28 9.91 32.68
C ASP A 601 -4.29 11.03 32.31
N ASP A 602 -3.97 11.20 31.02
CA ASP A 602 -3.07 12.25 30.54
C ASP A 602 -3.79 13.62 30.48
N SER A 603 -3.54 14.46 31.48
CA SER A 603 -4.12 15.80 31.60
C SER A 603 -3.72 16.80 30.51
N SER A 604 -2.71 16.46 29.69
CA SER A 604 -2.28 17.23 28.52
C SER A 604 -2.99 16.80 27.23
N GLN A 605 -3.94 15.86 27.31
CA GLN A 605 -4.69 15.40 26.14
C GLN A 605 -6.13 15.94 26.11
N VAL A 606 -6.55 16.30 24.91
CA VAL A 606 -7.94 16.63 24.57
C VAL A 606 -8.42 15.72 23.44
N CYS A 607 -9.70 15.35 23.44
CA CYS A 607 -10.30 14.58 22.36
C CYS A 607 -11.17 15.49 21.48
N PHE A 608 -10.91 15.48 20.18
CA PHE A 608 -11.84 15.94 19.16
C PHE A 608 -12.55 14.69 18.62
N PRO A 609 -13.77 14.39 19.09
CA PRO A 609 -14.47 13.18 18.67
C PRO A 609 -14.85 13.28 17.18
N ASP A 610 -15.17 12.14 16.58
CA ASP A 610 -15.58 12.14 15.17
C ASP A 610 -16.88 12.93 14.97
N HIS A 611 -17.06 13.47 13.76
CA HIS A 611 -18.15 14.38 13.36
C HIS A 611 -19.57 13.87 13.64
N MET A 612 -19.77 12.56 13.88
CA MET A 612 -21.08 11.98 14.18
C MET A 612 -21.34 11.83 15.68
N CYS A 613 -20.35 12.08 16.55
CA CYS A 613 -20.48 11.92 17.99
C CYS A 613 -21.43 12.95 18.60
N GLY A 614 -21.25 14.23 18.24
CA GLY A 614 -22.05 15.33 18.78
C GLY A 614 -21.19 16.54 19.17
N PRO A 615 -20.40 16.46 20.27
CA PRO A 615 -19.66 17.61 20.79
C PRO A 615 -18.40 17.89 19.95
N ASP A 616 -17.90 19.12 20.00
CA ASP A 616 -16.68 19.49 19.30
C ASP A 616 -15.42 19.08 20.10
N ILE A 617 -15.49 19.12 21.44
CA ILE A 617 -14.36 18.77 22.33
C ILE A 617 -14.85 17.94 23.52
N ILE A 618 -14.09 16.90 23.86
CA ILE A 618 -14.19 16.19 25.14
C ILE A 618 -12.86 16.35 25.87
N TYR A 619 -12.90 16.88 27.09
CA TYR A 619 -11.72 17.04 27.93
C TYR A 619 -11.93 16.42 29.32
N LYS A 620 -11.14 15.39 29.64
CA LYS A 620 -11.11 14.75 30.96
C LYS A 620 -10.02 15.39 31.81
N CYS A 621 -10.42 16.07 32.88
CA CYS A 621 -9.50 16.69 33.82
C CYS A 621 -9.47 15.90 35.13
N ALA A 622 -8.36 15.21 35.39
CA ALA A 622 -8.15 14.46 36.64
C ALA A 622 -8.12 15.38 37.88
N ASN A 623 -7.53 16.58 37.77
CA ASN A 623 -7.40 17.54 38.88
C ASN A 623 -8.76 17.98 39.44
N THR A 624 -9.72 18.22 38.54
CA THR A 624 -11.07 18.67 38.90
C THR A 624 -12.07 17.52 38.95
N LYS A 625 -11.64 16.27 38.67
CA LYS A 625 -12.51 15.10 38.44
C LYS A 625 -13.73 15.47 37.59
N THR A 626 -13.50 16.13 36.46
CA THR A 626 -14.56 16.61 35.59
C THR A 626 -14.28 16.24 34.14
N VAL A 627 -15.30 15.73 33.46
CA VAL A 627 -15.31 15.55 32.00
C VAL A 627 -16.09 16.72 31.40
N TYR A 628 -15.37 17.62 30.74
CA TYR A 628 -15.96 18.74 30.02
C TYR A 628 -16.38 18.26 28.63
N ILE A 629 -17.66 18.40 28.31
CA ILE A 629 -18.26 18.08 27.02
C ILE A 629 -18.67 19.41 26.38
N VAL A 630 -17.98 19.79 25.33
CA VAL A 630 -17.97 21.18 24.85
C VAL A 630 -18.51 21.26 23.44
N GLN A 631 -19.48 22.14 23.25
CA GLN A 631 -19.88 22.63 21.95
C GLN A 631 -19.45 24.09 21.80
N ILE A 632 -18.97 24.43 20.61
CA ILE A 632 -18.53 25.75 20.23
C ILE A 632 -19.48 26.31 19.19
N LYS A 633 -19.81 27.60 19.34
CA LYS A 633 -20.62 28.35 18.37
C LYS A 633 -20.00 29.72 18.14
N PHE A 634 -19.61 29.95 16.89
CA PHE A 634 -19.12 31.24 16.42
C PHE A 634 -20.11 31.81 15.40
N VAL A 635 -20.95 32.76 15.82
CA VAL A 635 -22.09 33.21 15.02
C VAL A 635 -22.34 34.71 15.19
N LYS A 636 -22.79 35.40 14.13
CA LYS A 636 -23.21 36.82 14.22
C LYS A 636 -24.37 36.97 15.20
N LYS A 637 -25.37 36.09 15.11
CA LYS A 637 -26.55 35.99 15.98
C LYS A 637 -26.86 34.53 16.25
N MET A 638 -27.48 34.24 17.39
CA MET A 638 -27.87 32.88 17.77
C MET A 638 -29.33 32.83 18.17
N SER A 639 -30.12 32.04 17.46
CA SER A 639 -31.50 31.76 17.80
C SER A 639 -31.63 30.80 18.99
N LYS A 640 -32.79 30.84 19.66
CA LYS A 640 -33.11 29.87 20.73
C LYS A 640 -33.04 28.42 20.25
N GLN A 641 -33.43 28.16 18.99
CA GLN A 641 -33.41 26.82 18.42
C GLN A 641 -31.97 26.33 18.17
N GLU A 642 -31.08 27.20 17.71
CA GLU A 642 -29.65 26.87 17.54
C GLU A 642 -28.97 26.58 18.88
N ALA A 643 -29.29 27.37 19.91
CA ALA A 643 -28.78 27.14 21.26
C ALA A 643 -29.29 25.83 21.85
N ALA A 644 -30.59 25.53 21.67
CA ALA A 644 -31.14 24.25 22.05
C ALA A 644 -30.43 23.12 21.28
N ASN A 645 -30.24 23.24 19.97
CA ASN A 645 -29.53 22.23 19.19
C ASN A 645 -28.08 22.03 19.67
N ALA A 646 -27.37 23.10 20.02
CA ALA A 646 -26.02 23.04 20.59
C ALA A 646 -25.98 22.41 21.99
N TYR A 647 -27.03 22.60 22.80
CA TYR A 647 -27.16 21.87 24.06
C TYR A 647 -27.28 20.35 23.82
N ASN A 648 -28.09 19.98 22.83
CA ASN A 648 -28.35 18.57 22.51
C ASN A 648 -27.12 17.82 21.99
N THR A 649 -26.12 18.50 21.43
CA THR A 649 -24.87 17.85 20.99
C THR A 649 -23.92 17.55 22.15
N THR A 650 -24.09 18.21 23.29
CA THR A 650 -23.30 17.96 24.52
C THR A 650 -23.94 16.95 25.46
N ASP A 651 -25.17 16.54 25.19
CA ASP A 651 -25.90 15.55 25.99
C ASP A 651 -25.44 14.13 25.65
N PRO A 652 -24.79 13.38 26.59
CA PRO A 652 -24.32 12.03 26.32
C PRO A 652 -25.39 11.10 25.77
N GLU A 653 -26.64 11.21 26.24
CA GLU A 653 -27.74 10.35 25.77
C GLU A 653 -28.09 10.58 24.30
N ARG A 654 -27.65 11.69 23.72
CA ARG A 654 -27.85 12.05 22.32
C ARG A 654 -26.63 11.80 21.45
N PHE A 655 -25.53 11.29 22.01
CA PHE A 655 -24.36 10.96 21.22
C PHE A 655 -24.68 9.91 20.18
N TYR A 656 -24.22 10.15 18.95
CA TYR A 656 -24.54 9.33 17.79
C TYR A 656 -26.04 9.12 17.56
N CYS A 657 -26.89 10.11 17.86
CA CYS A 657 -28.33 10.03 17.61
C CYS A 657 -28.79 11.08 16.60
N LYS A 658 -29.75 10.71 15.74
CA LYS A 658 -30.53 11.65 14.91
C LYS A 658 -31.93 11.87 15.47
N ARG A 659 -32.54 12.98 15.06
CA ARG A 659 -33.96 13.24 15.29
C ARG A 659 -34.74 12.77 14.06
N ASN A 660 -35.74 11.91 14.26
CA ASN A 660 -36.68 11.53 13.20
C ASN A 660 -38.09 12.08 13.49
N GLY A 661 -38.72 12.66 12.45
CA GLY A 661 -40.15 12.98 12.39
C GLY A 661 -40.51 14.48 12.26
N ASP A 662 -41.26 14.82 11.20
CA ASP A 662 -42.08 16.03 11.10
C ASP A 662 -43.42 15.77 11.83
N GLY A 663 -43.43 15.86 13.16
CA GLY A 663 -44.65 15.63 13.96
C GLY A 663 -44.45 15.51 15.47
N VAL A 664 -45.57 15.43 16.20
CA VAL A 664 -45.75 15.67 17.66
C VAL A 664 -45.01 14.68 18.59
N SER A 665 -44.39 13.61 18.09
CA SER A 665 -43.52 12.72 18.89
C SER A 665 -42.15 12.53 18.24
N LYS A 666 -41.21 13.43 18.56
CA LYS A 666 -39.80 13.33 18.14
C LYS A 666 -39.11 12.20 18.92
N LYS A 667 -38.94 11.02 18.31
CA LYS A 667 -38.17 9.92 18.91
C LYS A 667 -36.68 10.09 18.56
N LEU A 668 -35.80 9.95 19.56
CA LEU A 668 -34.36 9.85 19.36
C LEU A 668 -34.05 8.46 18.80
N GLU A 669 -33.31 8.42 17.70
CA GLU A 669 -32.88 7.18 17.06
C GLU A 669 -31.36 7.19 16.91
N VAL A 670 -30.71 6.09 17.28
CA VAL A 670 -29.26 5.94 17.13
C VAL A 670 -28.91 5.90 15.64
N LEU A 671 -27.84 6.57 15.26
CA LEU A 671 -27.29 6.50 13.91
C LEU A 671 -26.86 5.06 13.63
N LYS A 672 -27.39 4.49 12.54
CA LYS A 672 -27.04 3.12 12.14
C LYS A 672 -25.54 2.95 11.98
N GLY A 673 -25.00 1.85 12.52
CA GLY A 673 -23.58 1.53 12.52
C GLY A 673 -22.80 2.09 13.72
N PHE A 674 -23.41 2.94 14.55
CA PHE A 674 -22.79 3.50 15.75
C PHE A 674 -23.32 2.90 17.07
N GLU A 675 -24.19 1.89 17.02
CA GLU A 675 -24.85 1.31 18.19
C GLU A 675 -23.86 0.79 19.23
N GLU A 676 -22.89 -0.01 18.80
CA GLU A 676 -21.84 -0.56 19.67
C GLU A 676 -20.93 0.55 20.22
N LYS A 677 -20.50 1.47 19.34
CA LYS A 677 -19.63 2.60 19.71
C LYS A 677 -20.30 3.50 20.76
N ARG A 678 -21.58 3.84 20.56
CA ARG A 678 -22.40 4.61 21.50
C ARG A 678 -22.53 3.86 22.82
N THR A 679 -22.89 2.58 22.78
CA THR A 679 -23.06 1.76 23.98
C THR A 679 -21.77 1.72 24.81
N TYR A 680 -20.63 1.52 24.15
CA TYR A 680 -19.34 1.51 24.80
C TYR A 680 -19.00 2.87 25.41
N LEU A 681 -19.14 3.96 24.66
CA LEU A 681 -18.89 5.33 25.15
C LEU A 681 -19.75 5.68 26.37
N LEU A 682 -21.04 5.39 26.33
CA LEU A 682 -21.94 5.61 27.47
C LEU A 682 -21.52 4.78 28.68
N SER A 683 -21.19 3.50 28.49
CA SER A 683 -20.72 2.66 29.58
C SER A 683 -19.44 3.21 30.24
N THR A 684 -18.54 3.79 29.44
CA THR A 684 -17.31 4.43 29.93
C THR A 684 -17.61 5.69 30.72
N LEU A 685 -18.53 6.53 30.25
CA LEU A 685 -18.97 7.73 30.97
C LEU A 685 -19.66 7.38 32.30
N SER A 686 -20.51 6.35 32.32
CA SER A 686 -21.15 5.86 33.55
C SER A 686 -20.12 5.36 34.57
N LYS A 687 -19.14 4.57 34.14
CA LYS A 687 -18.05 4.11 35.02
C LYS A 687 -17.22 5.28 35.58
N LEU A 688 -16.95 6.30 34.75
CA LEU A 688 -16.27 7.50 35.21
C LEU A 688 -17.10 8.23 36.26
N HIS A 689 -18.41 8.35 36.05
CA HIS A 689 -19.32 8.95 37.02
C HIS A 689 -19.33 8.19 38.35
N GLU A 690 -19.43 6.86 38.31
CA GLU A 690 -19.33 5.99 39.48
C GLU A 690 -17.99 6.13 40.22
N SER A 691 -16.90 6.38 39.49
CA SER A 691 -15.58 6.65 40.07
C SER A 691 -15.39 8.09 40.59
N GLY A 692 -16.45 8.90 40.54
CA GLY A 692 -16.51 10.24 41.12
C GLY A 692 -16.19 11.39 40.17
N TYR A 693 -16.21 11.15 38.85
CA TYR A 693 -16.14 12.24 37.87
C TYR A 693 -17.51 12.91 37.66
N SER A 694 -17.53 14.23 37.55
CA SER A 694 -18.71 14.98 37.08
C SER A 694 -18.70 15.13 35.57
N LEU A 695 -19.88 15.15 34.94
CA LEU A 695 -20.05 15.41 33.51
C LEU A 695 -20.55 16.85 33.32
N GLN A 696 -19.71 17.73 32.77
CA GLN A 696 -20.03 19.14 32.59
C GLN A 696 -20.30 19.48 31.13
N GLN A 697 -21.58 19.70 30.80
CA GLN A 697 -22.00 20.24 29.52
C GLN A 697 -21.61 21.72 29.43
N THR A 698 -20.90 22.10 28.37
CA THR A 698 -20.34 23.44 28.20
C THR A 698 -20.65 23.96 26.80
N LEU A 699 -21.16 25.18 26.70
CA LEU A 699 -21.33 25.90 25.44
C LEU A 699 -20.43 27.13 25.42
N VAL A 700 -19.48 27.14 24.50
CA VAL A 700 -18.67 28.33 24.21
C VAL A 700 -19.33 29.09 23.08
N ILE A 701 -19.76 30.32 23.36
CA ILE A 701 -20.44 31.18 22.39
C ILE A 701 -19.58 32.42 22.15
N HIS A 702 -19.29 32.69 20.89
CA HIS A 702 -18.83 34.01 20.46
C HIS A 702 -19.89 34.63 19.56
N THR A 703 -20.56 35.68 20.04
CA THR A 703 -21.64 36.37 19.34
C THR A 703 -21.67 37.87 19.66
N ALA A 704 -22.28 38.67 18.77
CA ALA A 704 -22.39 40.11 18.94
C ALA A 704 -23.53 40.51 19.91
N GLU A 705 -24.49 39.62 20.14
CA GLU A 705 -25.65 39.88 21.00
C GLU A 705 -25.39 39.51 22.47
N LYS A 706 -26.08 40.18 23.40
CA LYS A 706 -26.10 39.77 24.81
C LYS A 706 -26.83 38.43 24.95
N ASN A 707 -26.19 37.47 25.64
CA ASN A 707 -26.65 36.11 25.97
C ASN A 707 -28.09 35.77 25.53
N PRO A 708 -28.27 35.03 24.42
CA PRO A 708 -29.61 34.78 23.92
C PRO A 708 -30.40 33.75 24.74
N VAL A 709 -29.76 32.94 25.61
CA VAL A 709 -30.43 31.82 26.30
C VAL A 709 -29.83 31.51 27.67
N ASP A 710 -30.69 31.37 28.69
CA ASP A 710 -30.40 30.77 29.98
C ASP A 710 -30.88 29.30 29.94
N VAL A 711 -29.96 28.35 29.77
CA VAL A 711 -30.27 26.91 29.72
C VAL A 711 -29.84 26.30 31.05
N GLN A 712 -30.82 25.87 31.86
CA GLN A 712 -30.55 25.23 33.15
C GLN A 712 -29.60 24.03 33.00
N GLY A 713 -28.53 24.00 33.80
CA GLY A 713 -27.56 22.89 33.85
C GLY A 713 -26.43 22.96 32.83
N MET A 714 -26.43 23.92 31.90
CA MET A 714 -25.34 24.11 30.95
C MET A 714 -24.40 25.25 31.37
N ARG A 715 -23.09 25.03 31.35
CA ARG A 715 -22.11 26.09 31.56
C ARG A 715 -21.94 26.90 30.27
N ILE A 716 -22.23 28.20 30.33
CA ILE A 716 -22.06 29.11 29.18
C ILE A 716 -20.77 29.91 29.35
N ILE A 717 -19.88 29.84 28.36
CA ILE A 717 -18.62 30.60 28.30
C ILE A 717 -18.72 31.60 27.15
N ASN A 718 -18.55 32.88 27.45
CA ASN A 718 -18.46 33.97 26.47
C ASN A 718 -17.75 35.18 27.09
N SER A 719 -17.49 36.20 26.28
CA SER A 719 -16.78 37.42 26.70
C SER A 719 -17.49 38.21 27.82
N GLN A 720 -18.79 38.01 28.06
CA GLN A 720 -19.55 38.71 29.10
C GLN A 720 -19.54 37.95 30.43
N ASN A 721 -19.76 36.63 30.38
CA ASN A 721 -19.87 35.77 31.56
C ASN A 721 -18.51 35.24 32.02
N SER A 722 -17.52 35.19 31.14
CA SER A 722 -16.21 34.62 31.40
C SER A 722 -15.13 35.42 30.65
N PRO A 723 -14.99 36.72 30.92
CA PRO A 723 -14.04 37.59 30.22
C PRO A 723 -12.60 37.07 30.34
N GLU A 724 -12.25 36.50 31.48
CA GLU A 724 -10.89 36.02 31.79
C GLU A 724 -10.58 34.61 31.23
N PHE A 725 -11.52 33.98 30.52
CA PHE A 725 -11.39 32.57 30.12
C PHE A 725 -10.13 32.30 29.29
N PHE A 726 -9.71 33.25 28.44
CA PHE A 726 -8.54 33.09 27.59
C PHE A 726 -7.26 33.71 28.15
N ASP A 727 -7.29 34.38 29.30
CA ASP A 727 -6.16 35.19 29.78
C ASP A 727 -4.88 34.36 29.97
N LYS A 728 -5.01 33.09 30.38
CA LYS A 728 -3.87 32.18 30.55
C LYS A 728 -3.16 31.80 29.25
N ILE A 729 -3.81 32.01 28.09
CA ILE A 729 -3.23 31.70 26.77
C ILE A 729 -2.89 32.96 25.97
N GLY A 730 -3.28 34.14 26.46
CA GLY A 730 -2.94 35.44 25.90
C GLY A 730 -4.00 36.50 26.22
N ASN A 731 -3.58 37.73 26.50
CA ASN A 731 -4.52 38.85 26.65
C ASN A 731 -5.06 39.28 25.27
N GLY A 732 -6.35 39.59 25.17
CA GLY A 732 -6.96 40.13 23.94
C GLY A 732 -7.53 39.11 22.95
N VAL A 733 -7.64 37.82 23.33
CA VAL A 733 -8.23 36.79 22.45
C VAL A 733 -9.66 37.12 22.07
N TRP A 734 -10.46 37.62 23.03
CA TRP A 734 -11.84 38.03 22.75
C TRP A 734 -11.90 39.17 21.73
N ASP A 735 -10.97 40.13 21.80
CA ASP A 735 -10.89 41.25 20.85
C ASP A 735 -10.48 40.77 19.46
N PHE A 736 -9.56 39.80 19.40
CA PHE A 736 -9.20 39.12 18.16
C PHE A 736 -10.41 38.39 17.53
N LEU A 737 -11.18 37.64 18.32
CA LEU A 737 -12.39 36.99 17.84
C LEU A 737 -13.46 38.01 17.41
N ASN A 738 -13.52 39.19 18.03
CA ASN A 738 -14.37 40.29 17.58
C ASN A 738 -13.94 40.81 16.20
N LEU A 739 -12.63 40.97 15.95
CA LEU A 739 -12.10 41.38 14.65
C LEU A 739 -12.50 40.38 13.54
N ILE A 740 -12.29 39.08 13.77
CA ILE A 740 -12.69 38.02 12.83
C ILE A 740 -14.19 38.10 12.54
N ARG A 741 -15.02 38.16 13.58
CA ARG A 741 -16.48 38.21 13.43
C ARG A 741 -16.95 39.42 12.62
N ASN A 742 -16.29 40.56 12.77
CA ASN A 742 -16.68 41.78 12.07
C ASN A 742 -16.27 41.74 10.58
N ASN A 743 -15.22 41.01 10.24
CA ASN A 743 -14.73 40.84 8.87
C ASN A 743 -15.42 39.72 8.07
N LEU A 744 -16.27 38.91 8.73
CA LEU A 744 -17.12 37.86 8.14
C LEU A 744 -18.27 38.42 7.27
N GLN A 745 -18.08 39.52 6.54
CA GLN A 745 -19.14 40.23 5.82
C GLN A 745 -19.94 39.31 4.89
#